data_AF-A0A3D5JBC9-F1
#
_entry.id   AF-A0A3D5JBC9-F1
#
_cell.length_a   1.000
_cell.length_b   1.000
_cell.length_c   1.000
_cell.angle_alpha   90.00
_cell.angle_beta   90.00
_cell.angle_gamma   90.00
#
_symmetry.space_group_name_H-M   'P 1'
#
loop_
_entity.id
_entity.type
_entity.pdbx_description
1 polymer ?
#
loop_
_entity_poly.entity_id
_entity_poly.type
_entity_poly.pdbx_seq_one_letter_code
_entity_poly.pdbx_strand_id
1 'polypeptide(L)'
;MEVHSSFHHNPLLLFPTLMQKADGSLSRPRQELFDHINQQQKERTLLIPSFYQNANLDKKTLDILEELLSNPKNEGMSLFEILEKYVRVEEIEFSGAQAHGISNIDDMQHLRVRVNPQDLSAEDMGIVNEHLPGKSLRYYEGSIIGSNRGILHIHDAFGVSGERIRESDYKPLLMLLGSGRVSVESTQTAVDSTVILTTNIEEMELLDHQLTSSKLLDRIEKVPVNYLLDASSETDILRRDLANMREKYDVDPNLLRIASYYSVMTRLLPPMRKKFPSSWSQRKIELYLNITPEQKLFIYSAYAEDPVNTIKKLPHWHPFRNEAMRLGLNLCDEHSFREQISHHPESLNLRDSGLFSEEDLRLIDDEFMRDLWKEHYPNEGRNGISIRQLQNVMRNTMASSDGLKVHVGIFLSQLNRIITEGPDLHHWLEIDTRYTRKRKPVLDRSVGRYDLHEGEGDYGDFKGLVGVVRAIYFHIIRKEITVCTVDRDPHQIEADLRRYLQYALLARAQRNRAFAHVMVPRFTFIDPNSGMKVDEPDYNYMKSMERVLGPEMDEELFRQMIAQKFLDLQSSGDLVLEGNRTIINSRNDNLLNCFAQEYSRALSHRKIEEEINPEILHNAFFHKLNDHNHYMSIDPRVQKLVETIITNMHQRFDYSRSIALTTIVYSLRKDIVNFNAILS
;
A
#
# COMPACT_ATOMS: atom_id res chain seq x y z
N MET A 1 -0.38 -53.67 -8.41
CA MET A 1 -0.72 -52.91 -7.19
C MET A 1 0.43 -51.95 -6.87
N GLU A 2 0.14 -50.68 -6.62
CA GLU A 2 1.12 -49.68 -6.14
C GLU A 2 0.77 -49.27 -4.70
N VAL A 3 1.77 -49.11 -3.84
CA VAL A 3 1.59 -48.69 -2.44
C VAL A 3 2.35 -47.39 -2.21
N HIS A 4 1.62 -46.28 -2.12
CA HIS A 4 2.22 -44.98 -1.85
C HIS A 4 2.47 -44.78 -0.34
N SER A 5 3.60 -44.15 -0.01
CA SER A 5 3.84 -43.64 1.35
C SER A 5 2.97 -42.40 1.57
N SER A 6 2.15 -42.40 2.63
CA SER A 6 1.29 -41.26 2.97
C SER A 6 2.08 -39.97 3.19
N PHE A 7 3.34 -40.10 3.66
CA PHE A 7 4.22 -38.98 3.93
C PHE A 7 5.01 -38.53 2.69
N HIS A 8 4.94 -39.23 1.55
CA HIS A 8 5.70 -38.84 0.35
C HIS A 8 7.19 -38.57 0.63
N HIS A 9 7.80 -39.46 1.41
CA HIS A 9 9.17 -39.30 1.91
C HIS A 9 10.17 -38.97 0.79
N ASN A 10 11.15 -38.13 1.11
CA ASN A 10 12.24 -37.88 0.19
C ASN A 10 13.04 -39.19 -0.03
N PRO A 11 13.39 -39.56 -1.28
CA PRO A 11 14.16 -40.77 -1.57
C PRO A 11 15.49 -40.87 -0.82
N LEU A 12 16.09 -39.75 -0.39
CA LEU A 12 17.29 -39.75 0.45
C LEU A 12 17.10 -40.49 1.79
N LEU A 13 15.86 -40.62 2.27
CA LEU A 13 15.56 -41.36 3.50
C LEU A 13 15.67 -42.88 3.34
N LEU A 14 15.73 -43.40 2.10
CA LEU A 14 16.03 -44.81 1.82
C LEU A 14 17.45 -45.20 2.23
N PHE A 15 18.38 -44.24 2.30
CA PHE A 15 19.71 -44.45 2.86
C PHE A 15 19.60 -44.44 4.39
N PRO A 16 19.90 -45.54 5.10
CA PRO A 16 19.75 -45.59 6.54
C PRO A 16 20.76 -44.66 7.24
N THR A 17 20.36 -44.13 8.39
CA THR A 17 21.26 -43.33 9.26
C THR A 17 22.35 -44.20 9.89
N LEU A 18 22.02 -45.46 10.19
CA LEU A 18 22.91 -46.48 10.73
C LEU A 18 22.66 -47.81 10.02
N MET A 19 23.74 -48.47 9.61
CA MET A 19 23.68 -49.80 8.98
C MET A 19 24.75 -50.69 9.58
N GLN A 20 24.35 -51.86 10.06
CA GLN A 20 25.28 -52.89 10.54
C GLN A 20 25.80 -53.70 9.35
N LYS A 21 27.12 -53.80 9.21
CA LYS A 21 27.78 -54.59 8.18
C LYS A 21 27.86 -56.07 8.59
N ALA A 22 28.12 -56.94 7.61
CA ALA A 22 28.26 -58.39 7.83
C ALA A 22 29.39 -58.76 8.81
N ASP A 23 30.38 -57.88 8.99
CA ASP A 23 31.48 -58.02 9.97
C ASP A 23 31.11 -57.53 11.38
N GLY A 24 29.87 -57.08 11.59
CA GLY A 24 29.37 -56.53 12.85
C GLY A 24 29.70 -55.05 13.08
N SER A 25 30.45 -54.39 12.19
CA SER A 25 30.76 -52.97 12.30
C SER A 25 29.56 -52.09 11.92
N LEU A 26 29.48 -50.89 12.51
CA LEU A 26 28.43 -49.92 12.21
C LEU A 26 28.94 -48.91 11.17
N SER A 27 28.16 -48.69 10.11
CA SER A 27 28.36 -47.62 9.13
C SER A 27 27.26 -46.57 9.23
N ARG A 28 27.54 -45.37 8.71
CA ARG A 28 26.59 -44.26 8.63
C ARG A 28 26.45 -43.81 7.18
N PRO A 29 25.82 -44.61 6.31
CA PRO A 29 25.84 -44.38 4.86
C PRO A 29 25.37 -42.98 4.44
N ARG A 30 24.35 -42.45 5.13
CA ARG A 30 23.83 -41.12 4.83
C ARG A 30 24.82 -39.99 5.18
N GLN A 31 25.53 -40.11 6.30
CA GLN A 31 26.56 -39.13 6.67
C GLN A 31 27.75 -39.22 5.71
N GLU A 32 28.16 -40.43 5.36
CA GLU A 32 29.25 -40.68 4.39
C GLU A 32 28.93 -40.05 3.02
N LEU A 33 27.68 -40.13 2.55
CA LEU A 33 27.22 -39.46 1.33
C LEU A 33 27.36 -37.93 1.44
N PHE A 34 26.92 -37.35 2.54
CA PHE A 34 26.99 -35.91 2.77
C PHE A 34 28.42 -35.39 2.88
N ASP A 35 29.28 -36.12 3.57
CA ASP A 35 30.71 -35.82 3.67
C ASP A 35 31.38 -35.89 2.30
N HIS A 36 31.01 -36.89 1.49
CA HIS A 36 31.51 -37.03 0.12
C HIS A 36 31.10 -35.84 -0.77
N ILE A 37 29.82 -35.42 -0.72
CA ILE A 37 29.34 -34.25 -1.47
C ILE A 37 30.09 -32.99 -1.06
N ASN A 38 30.27 -32.78 0.25
CA ASN A 38 31.01 -31.63 0.77
C ASN A 38 32.50 -31.65 0.40
N GLN A 39 33.12 -32.83 0.31
CA GLN A 39 34.51 -32.96 -0.16
C GLN A 39 34.66 -32.61 -1.65
N GLN A 40 33.63 -32.84 -2.47
CA GLN A 40 33.65 -32.46 -3.88
C GLN A 40 33.45 -30.95 -4.09
N GLN A 41 32.72 -30.27 -3.21
CA GLN A 41 32.52 -28.81 -3.28
C GLN A 41 33.66 -28.05 -2.59
N LYS A 42 34.66 -27.62 -3.37
CA LYS A 42 35.85 -26.90 -2.86
C LYS A 42 35.59 -25.47 -2.36
N GLU A 43 34.53 -24.82 -2.83
CA GLU A 43 34.32 -23.37 -2.60
C GLU A 43 33.29 -23.07 -1.50
N ARG A 44 32.41 -24.01 -1.15
CA ARG A 44 31.35 -23.78 -0.16
C ARG A 44 30.89 -25.09 0.47
N THR A 45 30.87 -25.16 1.79
CA THR A 45 30.24 -26.27 2.52
C THR A 45 28.73 -26.19 2.36
N LEU A 46 28.11 -27.27 1.90
CA LEU A 46 26.67 -27.38 1.76
C LEU A 46 26.05 -27.62 3.14
N LEU A 47 25.18 -26.70 3.56
CA LEU A 47 24.40 -26.85 4.80
C LEU A 47 23.22 -27.77 4.54
N ILE A 48 23.28 -28.98 5.08
CA ILE A 48 22.23 -29.98 4.92
C ILE A 48 21.22 -29.84 6.05
N PRO A 49 19.92 -29.68 5.75
CA PRO A 49 18.87 -29.63 6.76
C PRO A 49 18.88 -30.84 7.71
N SER A 50 18.55 -30.60 8.99
CA SER A 50 18.53 -31.63 10.04
C SER A 50 17.55 -32.78 9.73
N PHE A 51 16.48 -32.50 8.99
CA PHE A 51 15.53 -33.49 8.50
C PHE A 51 16.25 -34.57 7.68
N TYR A 52 17.02 -34.19 6.65
CA TYR A 52 17.74 -35.17 5.82
C TYR A 52 18.78 -35.95 6.61
N GLN A 53 19.41 -35.34 7.62
CA GLN A 53 20.40 -36.03 8.44
C GLN A 53 19.80 -37.10 9.37
N ASN A 54 18.66 -36.79 10.00
CA ASN A 54 18.18 -37.57 11.16
C ASN A 54 16.80 -38.21 10.98
N ALA A 55 16.04 -37.84 9.94
CA ALA A 55 14.72 -38.42 9.69
C ALA A 55 14.84 -39.88 9.25
N ASN A 56 13.86 -40.69 9.63
CA ASN A 56 13.68 -42.05 9.13
C ASN A 56 12.35 -42.11 8.38
N LEU A 57 12.22 -43.15 7.56
CA LEU A 57 10.93 -43.50 6.95
C LEU A 57 9.89 -43.81 8.03
N ASP A 58 8.62 -43.60 7.71
CA ASP A 58 7.51 -43.97 8.57
C ASP A 58 7.48 -45.48 8.86
N LYS A 59 6.84 -45.88 9.97
CA LYS A 59 6.87 -47.27 10.43
C LYS A 59 6.29 -48.24 9.40
N LYS A 60 5.22 -47.87 8.67
CA LYS A 60 4.65 -48.71 7.61
C LYS A 60 5.70 -48.95 6.52
N THR A 61 6.36 -47.90 6.04
CA THR A 61 7.37 -48.04 4.97
C THR A 61 8.58 -48.85 5.44
N LEU A 62 9.03 -48.66 6.69
CA LEU A 62 10.11 -49.48 7.26
C LEU A 62 9.73 -50.96 7.37
N ASP A 63 8.54 -51.26 7.88
CA ASP A 63 8.05 -52.64 8.01
C ASP A 63 7.96 -53.35 6.66
N ILE A 64 7.53 -52.62 5.61
CA ILE A 64 7.49 -53.17 4.24
C ILE A 64 8.90 -53.53 3.77
N LEU A 65 9.88 -52.64 3.98
CA LEU A 65 11.27 -52.89 3.56
C LEU A 65 11.92 -54.02 4.35
N GLU A 66 11.71 -54.07 5.67
CA GLU A 66 12.21 -55.15 6.53
C GLU A 66 11.65 -56.52 6.11
N GLU A 67 10.35 -56.58 5.82
CA GLU A 67 9.70 -57.83 5.39
C GLU A 67 10.15 -58.27 3.99
N LEU A 68 10.35 -57.31 3.06
CA LEU A 68 10.92 -57.63 1.75
C LEU A 68 12.35 -58.16 1.85
N LEU A 69 13.15 -57.64 2.79
CA LEU A 69 14.50 -58.14 3.08
C LEU A 69 14.50 -59.54 3.70
N SER A 70 13.54 -59.86 4.57
CA SER A 70 13.44 -61.18 5.20
C SER A 70 12.70 -62.22 4.35
N ASN A 71 12.04 -61.80 3.27
CA ASN A 71 11.27 -62.71 2.42
C ASN A 71 12.20 -63.73 1.72
N PRO A 72 11.92 -65.05 1.82
CA PRO A 72 12.70 -66.10 1.15
C PRO A 72 12.88 -65.91 -0.35
N LYS A 73 11.95 -65.23 -1.04
CA LYS A 73 12.05 -64.93 -2.48
C LYS A 73 13.16 -63.94 -2.84
N ASN A 74 13.61 -63.16 -1.87
CA ASN A 74 14.67 -62.16 -2.04
C ASN A 74 15.96 -62.60 -1.31
N GLU A 75 16.07 -63.89 -0.94
CA GLU A 75 17.27 -64.41 -0.28
C GLU A 75 18.52 -64.15 -1.14
N GLY A 76 19.55 -63.59 -0.51
CA GLY A 76 20.80 -63.23 -1.18
C GLY A 76 20.79 -61.89 -1.93
N MET A 77 19.64 -61.21 -2.05
CA MET A 77 19.58 -59.85 -2.61
C MET A 77 20.08 -58.81 -1.61
N SER A 78 20.87 -57.86 -2.08
CA SER A 78 21.26 -56.68 -1.32
C SER A 78 20.08 -55.69 -1.16
N LEU A 79 20.16 -54.80 -0.17
CA LEU A 79 19.19 -53.71 0.00
C LEU A 79 19.03 -52.89 -1.30
N PHE A 80 20.11 -52.63 -2.02
CA PHE A 80 20.08 -51.87 -3.26
C PHE A 80 19.25 -52.58 -4.34
N GLU A 81 19.43 -53.88 -4.53
CA GLU A 81 18.66 -54.68 -5.51
C GLU A 81 17.18 -54.74 -5.14
N ILE A 82 16.86 -54.82 -3.84
CA ILE A 82 15.47 -54.77 -3.37
C ILE A 82 14.85 -53.39 -3.65
N LEU A 83 15.57 -52.31 -3.37
CA LEU A 83 15.10 -50.95 -3.68
C LEU A 83 14.89 -50.78 -5.18
N GLU A 84 15.82 -51.22 -6.02
CA GLU A 84 15.69 -51.15 -7.49
C GLU A 84 14.51 -51.96 -8.03
N LYS A 85 14.24 -53.13 -7.42
CA LYS A 85 13.16 -54.03 -7.84
C LYS A 85 11.77 -53.57 -7.41
N TYR A 86 11.63 -53.03 -6.19
CA TYR A 86 10.32 -52.78 -5.57
C TYR A 86 9.99 -51.31 -5.31
N VAL A 87 10.97 -50.39 -5.36
CA VAL A 87 10.76 -48.97 -5.05
C VAL A 87 10.78 -48.12 -6.32
N ARG A 88 9.70 -47.37 -6.54
CA ARG A 88 9.59 -46.37 -7.59
C ARG A 88 9.72 -44.97 -6.99
N VAL A 89 10.58 -44.14 -7.59
CA VAL A 89 10.66 -42.72 -7.26
C VAL A 89 9.76 -41.95 -8.22
N GLU A 90 8.91 -41.11 -7.65
CA GLU A 90 7.94 -40.32 -8.39
C GLU A 90 8.11 -38.84 -8.07
N GLU A 91 7.90 -38.01 -9.10
CA GLU A 91 7.76 -36.57 -8.93
C GLU A 91 6.31 -36.28 -8.55
N ILE A 92 6.13 -35.46 -7.51
CA ILE A 92 4.81 -35.08 -7.02
C ILE A 92 4.60 -33.58 -7.22
N GLU A 93 3.45 -33.21 -7.76
CA GLU A 93 3.00 -31.83 -7.81
C GLU A 93 2.25 -31.49 -6.52
N PHE A 94 2.59 -30.36 -5.90
CA PHE A 94 1.88 -29.91 -4.72
C PHE A 94 0.50 -29.35 -5.08
N SER A 95 -0.51 -29.79 -4.34
CA SER A 95 -1.90 -29.46 -4.60
C SER A 95 -2.68 -29.32 -3.30
N GLY A 96 -3.28 -28.14 -3.09
CA GLY A 96 -4.19 -27.92 -1.97
C GLY A 96 -5.49 -28.72 -2.09
N ALA A 97 -5.98 -28.95 -3.31
CA ALA A 97 -7.23 -29.69 -3.54
C ALA A 97 -7.12 -31.17 -3.19
N GLN A 98 -5.93 -31.76 -3.39
CA GLN A 98 -5.66 -33.16 -3.06
C GLN A 98 -4.97 -33.32 -1.70
N ALA A 99 -4.70 -32.23 -0.97
CA ALA A 99 -3.90 -32.22 0.25
C ALA A 99 -2.52 -32.90 0.09
N HIS A 100 -1.81 -32.61 -1.00
CA HIS A 100 -0.45 -33.09 -1.27
C HIS A 100 0.54 -31.94 -1.20
N GLY A 101 1.44 -31.98 -0.23
CA GLY A 101 2.37 -30.89 0.08
C GLY A 101 1.70 -29.63 0.66
N ILE A 102 0.40 -29.40 0.44
CA ILE A 102 -0.32 -28.22 0.93
C ILE A 102 -1.59 -28.68 1.64
N SER A 103 -1.73 -28.33 2.91
CA SER A 103 -2.97 -28.54 3.67
C SER A 103 -3.43 -27.23 4.28
N ASN A 104 -4.73 -26.93 4.16
CA ASN A 104 -5.38 -25.80 4.80
C ASN A 104 -6.47 -26.31 5.75
N ILE A 105 -6.49 -25.83 7.00
CA ILE A 105 -7.46 -26.20 8.02
C ILE A 105 -7.96 -24.97 8.78
N ASP A 106 -9.17 -25.06 9.28
CA ASP A 106 -9.84 -24.08 10.14
C ASP A 106 -10.03 -24.59 11.58
N ASP A 107 -9.87 -25.90 11.83
CA ASP A 107 -9.92 -26.51 13.15
C ASP A 107 -8.67 -27.37 13.43
N MET A 108 -8.00 -27.08 14.55
CA MET A 108 -6.83 -27.81 15.04
C MET A 108 -7.10 -29.30 15.33
N GLN A 109 -8.36 -29.73 15.49
CA GLN A 109 -8.70 -31.15 15.60
C GLN A 109 -8.26 -31.97 14.37
N HIS A 110 -8.21 -31.34 13.18
CA HIS A 110 -7.75 -31.98 11.94
C HIS A 110 -6.24 -32.25 11.89
N LEU A 111 -5.48 -31.74 12.86
CA LEU A 111 -4.05 -32.07 13.03
C LEU A 111 -3.81 -33.51 13.48
N ARG A 112 -4.83 -34.18 14.03
CA ARG A 112 -4.70 -35.56 14.50
C ARG A 112 -4.61 -36.51 13.31
N VAL A 113 -3.56 -37.34 13.34
CA VAL A 113 -3.38 -38.41 12.36
C VAL A 113 -4.36 -39.54 12.64
N ARG A 114 -5.12 -39.93 11.63
CA ARG A 114 -5.96 -41.13 11.62
C ARG A 114 -5.25 -42.23 10.86
N VAL A 115 -5.43 -43.46 11.33
CA VAL A 115 -4.88 -44.64 10.67
C VAL A 115 -6.03 -45.53 10.26
N ASN A 116 -6.13 -45.76 8.96
CA ASN A 116 -7.19 -46.55 8.37
C ASN A 116 -6.56 -47.79 7.71
N PRO A 117 -7.23 -48.96 7.77
CA PRO A 117 -6.82 -50.11 6.97
C PRO A 117 -6.95 -49.77 5.48
N GLN A 118 -6.04 -50.29 4.67
CA GLN A 118 -6.13 -50.15 3.22
C GLN A 118 -7.04 -51.24 2.67
N ASP A 119 -8.15 -50.84 2.05
CA ASP A 119 -9.06 -51.77 1.38
C ASP A 119 -8.43 -52.25 0.08
N LEU A 120 -8.23 -53.55 -0.03
CA LEU A 120 -7.58 -54.21 -1.17
C LEU A 120 -8.52 -55.23 -1.79
N SER A 121 -8.46 -55.37 -3.12
CA SER A 121 -9.19 -56.41 -3.83
C SER A 121 -8.65 -57.80 -3.45
N ALA A 122 -9.41 -58.86 -3.69
CA ALA A 122 -8.97 -60.23 -3.41
C ALA A 122 -7.70 -60.61 -4.21
N GLU A 123 -7.55 -60.08 -5.42
CA GLU A 123 -6.39 -60.30 -6.28
C GLU A 123 -5.15 -59.56 -5.73
N ASP A 124 -5.30 -58.28 -5.36
CA ASP A 124 -4.23 -57.48 -4.75
C ASP A 124 -3.79 -58.06 -3.39
N MET A 125 -4.74 -58.55 -2.58
CA MET A 125 -4.45 -59.26 -1.33
C MET A 125 -3.64 -60.54 -1.55
N GLY A 126 -3.86 -61.24 -2.67
CA GLY A 126 -3.05 -62.39 -3.07
C GLY A 126 -1.59 -62.01 -3.29
N ILE A 127 -1.37 -60.92 -4.04
CA ILE A 127 -0.04 -60.37 -4.33
C ILE A 127 0.64 -59.88 -3.05
N VAL A 128 -0.09 -59.16 -2.18
CA VAL A 128 0.46 -58.70 -0.90
C VAL A 128 0.89 -59.88 -0.05
N ASN A 129 0.08 -60.94 0.08
CA ASN A 129 0.46 -62.10 0.89
C ASN A 129 1.66 -62.89 0.32
N GLU A 130 1.90 -62.82 -0.99
CA GLU A 130 3.06 -63.44 -1.63
C GLU A 130 4.37 -62.75 -1.26
N HIS A 131 4.35 -61.42 -1.13
CA HIS A 131 5.53 -60.59 -0.87
C HIS A 131 5.67 -60.12 0.59
N LEU A 132 4.56 -59.99 1.31
CA LEU A 132 4.41 -59.45 2.66
C LEU A 132 3.44 -60.33 3.48
N PRO A 133 3.80 -61.59 3.77
CA PRO A 133 2.88 -62.56 4.36
C PRO A 133 2.35 -62.11 5.73
N GLY A 134 1.03 -62.09 5.90
CA GLY A 134 0.38 -61.80 7.19
C GLY A 134 0.37 -60.32 7.61
N LYS A 135 0.79 -59.40 6.74
CA LYS A 135 0.74 -57.95 7.00
C LYS A 135 -0.54 -57.34 6.43
N SER A 136 -1.23 -56.56 7.26
CA SER A 136 -2.33 -55.69 6.81
C SER A 136 -1.77 -54.31 6.51
N LEU A 137 -1.93 -53.87 5.27
CA LEU A 137 -1.54 -52.51 4.87
C LEU A 137 -2.51 -51.49 5.47
N ARG A 138 -1.95 -50.38 5.94
CA ARG A 138 -2.68 -49.23 6.48
C ARG A 138 -2.28 -47.99 5.71
N TYR A 139 -3.08 -46.95 5.78
CA TYR A 139 -2.69 -45.63 5.30
C TYR A 139 -3.00 -44.58 6.36
N TYR A 140 -2.28 -43.46 6.26
CA TYR A 140 -2.34 -42.40 7.26
C TYR A 140 -3.04 -41.20 6.65
N GLU A 141 -4.04 -40.67 7.34
CA GLU A 141 -4.77 -39.46 6.95
C GLU A 141 -4.58 -38.37 8.01
N GLY A 142 -4.47 -37.13 7.56
CA GLY A 142 -4.41 -35.97 8.45
C GLY A 142 -3.69 -34.80 7.80
N SER A 143 -3.98 -33.59 8.27
CA SER A 143 -3.47 -32.36 7.67
C SER A 143 -1.97 -32.18 7.82
N ILE A 144 -1.37 -32.73 8.89
CA ILE A 144 0.09 -32.76 9.07
C ILE A 144 0.75 -33.69 8.04
N ILE A 145 0.08 -34.76 7.63
CA ILE A 145 0.62 -35.70 6.64
C ILE A 145 0.51 -35.10 5.24
N GLY A 146 -0.66 -34.55 4.91
CA GLY A 146 -0.91 -33.91 3.62
C GLY A 146 -0.04 -32.68 3.37
N SER A 147 0.43 -32.00 4.43
CA SER A 147 1.36 -30.88 4.31
C SER A 147 2.84 -31.27 4.28
N ASN A 148 3.18 -32.56 4.37
CA ASN A 148 4.59 -32.98 4.39
C ASN A 148 5.30 -32.55 3.10
N ARG A 149 6.52 -32.02 3.25
CA ARG A 149 7.37 -31.39 2.22
C ARG A 149 6.89 -30.03 1.71
N GLY A 150 5.82 -29.47 2.27
CA GLY A 150 5.32 -28.15 1.88
C GLY A 150 4.75 -27.35 3.04
N ILE A 151 3.48 -26.96 2.95
CA ILE A 151 2.86 -25.93 3.80
C ILE A 151 1.64 -26.50 4.54
N LEU A 152 1.61 -26.29 5.85
CA LEU A 152 0.43 -26.44 6.69
C LEU A 152 -0.09 -25.04 7.03
N HIS A 153 -1.21 -24.64 6.44
CA HIS A 153 -1.90 -23.40 6.78
C HIS A 153 -3.04 -23.69 7.77
N ILE A 154 -3.04 -23.00 8.91
CA ILE A 154 -4.14 -23.01 9.88
C ILE A 154 -4.77 -21.61 9.89
N HIS A 155 -6.00 -21.54 9.40
CA HIS A 155 -6.83 -20.35 9.40
C HIS A 155 -7.62 -20.25 10.71
N ASP A 156 -7.88 -19.01 11.18
CA ASP A 156 -8.57 -18.70 12.43
C ASP A 156 -8.15 -19.63 13.59
N ALA A 157 -6.83 -19.77 13.71
CA ALA A 157 -6.19 -20.87 14.42
C ALA A 157 -6.64 -21.02 15.88
N PHE A 158 -7.16 -19.95 16.48
CA PHE A 158 -7.47 -19.92 17.90
C PHE A 158 -8.96 -19.78 18.24
N GLY A 159 -9.84 -19.58 17.25
CA GLY A 159 -11.30 -19.63 17.37
C GLY A 159 -11.93 -18.53 18.24
N VAL A 160 -13.11 -18.04 17.82
CA VAL A 160 -13.80 -16.90 18.47
C VAL A 160 -14.85 -17.31 19.51
N SER A 161 -15.29 -18.57 19.53
CA SER A 161 -16.56 -18.95 20.16
C SER A 161 -16.51 -19.26 21.66
N GLY A 162 -15.78 -18.49 22.49
CA GLY A 162 -15.80 -18.63 23.96
C GLY A 162 -15.33 -19.98 24.54
N GLU A 163 -15.16 -20.99 23.69
CA GLU A 163 -14.55 -22.28 23.97
C GLU A 163 -13.04 -22.10 23.87
N ARG A 164 -12.38 -22.08 25.03
CA ARG A 164 -10.92 -22.12 25.08
C ARG A 164 -10.43 -23.36 24.35
N ILE A 165 -9.51 -23.19 23.40
CA ILE A 165 -8.81 -24.30 22.76
C ILE A 165 -8.23 -25.19 23.84
N ARG A 166 -8.51 -26.49 23.75
CA ARG A 166 -7.97 -27.45 24.70
C ARG A 166 -6.54 -27.79 24.29
N GLU A 167 -5.67 -28.00 25.28
CA GLU A 167 -4.29 -28.47 25.02
C GLU A 167 -4.27 -29.74 24.17
N SER A 168 -5.30 -30.57 24.24
CA SER A 168 -5.47 -31.78 23.42
C SER A 168 -5.55 -31.53 21.91
N ASP A 169 -5.93 -30.33 21.50
CA ASP A 169 -6.26 -30.03 20.10
C ASP A 169 -5.01 -29.51 19.38
N TYR A 170 -4.19 -28.70 20.06
CA TYR A 170 -2.90 -28.22 19.54
C TYR A 170 -1.69 -29.07 19.94
N LYS A 171 -1.87 -30.14 20.75
CA LYS A 171 -0.77 -31.06 21.12
C LYS A 171 -0.01 -31.64 19.92
N PRO A 172 -0.66 -32.07 18.81
CA PRO A 172 0.07 -32.53 17.63
C PRO A 172 0.96 -31.44 17.02
N LEU A 173 0.47 -30.19 16.99
CA LEU A 173 1.25 -29.04 16.53
C LEU A 173 2.44 -28.76 17.45
N LEU A 174 2.28 -28.82 18.77
CA LEU A 174 3.39 -28.65 19.71
C LEU A 174 4.50 -29.69 19.50
N MET A 175 4.13 -30.95 19.25
CA MET A 175 5.08 -32.00 18.97
C MET A 175 5.80 -31.74 17.65
N LEU A 176 5.07 -31.36 16.60
CA LEU A 176 5.64 -30.99 15.30
C LEU A 176 6.65 -29.83 15.43
N LEU A 177 6.26 -28.73 16.07
CA LEU A 177 7.13 -27.56 16.27
C LEU A 177 8.32 -27.85 17.20
N GLY A 178 8.20 -28.83 18.10
CA GLY A 178 9.24 -29.15 19.09
C GLY A 178 10.30 -30.12 18.61
N SER A 179 9.90 -31.14 17.86
CA SER A 179 10.78 -32.24 17.45
C SER A 179 10.81 -32.51 15.95
N GLY A 180 10.01 -31.79 15.15
CA GLY A 180 9.83 -32.08 13.73
C GLY A 180 9.18 -33.44 13.50
N ARG A 181 8.39 -33.94 14.46
CA ARG A 181 7.76 -35.27 14.40
C ARG A 181 6.29 -35.22 14.74
N VAL A 182 5.54 -36.17 14.20
CA VAL A 182 4.14 -36.43 14.55
C VAL A 182 3.97 -37.85 15.08
N SER A 183 3.04 -38.03 16.02
CA SER A 183 2.68 -39.33 16.58
C SER A 183 1.74 -40.03 15.62
N VAL A 184 2.09 -41.24 15.23
CA VAL A 184 1.29 -42.12 14.39
C VAL A 184 1.22 -43.47 15.09
N GLU A 185 0.03 -43.82 15.57
CA GLU A 185 -0.18 -44.98 16.47
C GLU A 185 0.73 -44.93 17.72
N SER A 186 1.53 -45.98 17.95
CA SER A 186 2.54 -46.08 19.01
C SER A 186 3.93 -45.62 18.57
N THR A 187 4.06 -45.00 17.40
CA THR A 187 5.34 -44.56 16.81
C THR A 187 5.37 -43.07 16.52
N GLN A 188 6.55 -42.56 16.17
CA GLN A 188 6.74 -41.17 15.75
C GLN A 188 7.38 -41.14 14.37
N THR A 189 6.86 -40.27 13.50
CA THR A 189 7.36 -40.08 12.12
C THR A 189 7.84 -38.65 11.96
N ALA A 190 8.97 -38.45 11.28
CA ALA A 190 9.50 -37.11 10.99
C ALA A 190 8.69 -36.45 9.87
N VAL A 191 8.45 -35.15 10.04
CA VAL A 191 7.67 -34.31 9.12
C VAL A 191 8.50 -33.07 8.77
N ASP A 192 8.52 -32.74 7.49
CA ASP A 192 9.20 -31.58 6.91
C ASP A 192 8.15 -30.62 6.36
N SER A 193 7.61 -29.75 7.21
CA SER A 193 6.55 -28.81 6.81
C SER A 193 6.81 -27.43 7.37
N THR A 194 6.47 -26.41 6.59
CA THR A 194 6.36 -25.03 7.07
C THR A 194 4.95 -24.80 7.57
N VAL A 195 4.80 -24.40 8.82
CA VAL A 195 3.49 -24.09 9.40
C VAL A 195 3.25 -22.60 9.33
N ILE A 196 2.12 -22.19 8.75
CA ILE A 196 1.64 -20.80 8.71
C ILE A 196 0.34 -20.75 9.50
N LEU A 197 0.30 -19.87 10.50
CA LEU A 197 -0.88 -19.62 11.32
C LEU A 197 -1.39 -18.22 10.99
N THR A 198 -2.68 -18.09 10.69
CA THR A 198 -3.34 -16.79 10.56
C THR A 198 -4.40 -16.67 11.65
N THR A 199 -4.36 -15.56 12.39
CA THR A 199 -5.27 -15.26 13.50
C THR A 199 -5.54 -13.76 13.53
N ASN A 200 -6.69 -13.35 14.05
CA ASN A 200 -6.92 -11.95 14.39
C ASN A 200 -6.23 -11.57 15.71
N ILE A 201 -6.15 -10.27 15.99
CA ILE A 201 -5.46 -9.73 17.18
C ILE A 201 -6.18 -10.14 18.48
N GLU A 202 -7.51 -10.14 18.47
CA GLU A 202 -8.34 -10.45 19.64
C GLU A 202 -8.12 -11.89 20.11
N GLU A 203 -8.14 -12.86 19.19
CA GLU A 203 -7.81 -14.26 19.42
C GLU A 203 -6.38 -14.43 19.96
N MET A 204 -5.44 -13.67 19.40
CA MET A 204 -4.05 -13.74 19.83
C MET A 204 -3.85 -13.20 21.25
N GLU A 205 -4.55 -12.12 21.61
CA GLU A 205 -4.55 -11.58 22.98
C GLU A 205 -5.16 -12.57 23.97
N LEU A 206 -6.28 -13.21 23.61
CA LEU A 206 -6.88 -14.28 24.43
C LEU A 206 -5.91 -15.44 24.64
N LEU A 207 -5.17 -15.84 23.59
CA LEU A 207 -4.14 -16.87 23.70
C LEU A 207 -2.98 -16.44 24.60
N ASP A 208 -2.47 -15.20 24.45
CA ASP A 208 -1.38 -14.66 25.29
C ASP A 208 -1.76 -14.64 26.79
N HIS A 209 -3.04 -14.51 27.13
CA HIS A 209 -3.54 -14.56 28.50
C HIS A 209 -3.70 -15.98 29.08
N GLN A 210 -3.65 -17.04 28.25
CA GLN A 210 -3.76 -18.41 28.71
C GLN A 210 -2.41 -18.96 29.21
N LEU A 211 -2.30 -19.31 30.50
CA LEU A 211 -1.05 -19.86 31.07
C LEU A 211 -0.51 -21.10 30.31
N THR A 212 -1.39 -21.91 29.72
CA THR A 212 -1.06 -23.14 28.97
C THR A 212 -0.53 -22.88 27.56
N SER A 213 -0.65 -21.66 27.04
CA SER A 213 -0.23 -21.30 25.67
C SER A 213 1.26 -20.94 25.57
N SER A 214 1.93 -20.65 26.69
CA SER A 214 3.37 -20.31 26.74
C SER A 214 4.24 -21.27 25.92
N LYS A 215 4.01 -22.58 26.03
CA LYS A 215 4.73 -23.62 25.27
C LYS A 215 4.63 -23.47 23.75
N LEU A 216 3.49 -22.96 23.27
CA LEU A 216 3.20 -22.77 21.84
C LEU A 216 3.77 -21.43 21.38
N LEU A 217 3.56 -20.38 22.17
CA LEU A 217 4.05 -19.02 21.88
C LEU A 217 5.57 -18.95 21.78
N ASP A 218 6.30 -19.69 22.60
CA ASP A 218 7.77 -19.78 22.55
C ASP A 218 8.31 -20.39 21.24
N ARG A 219 7.44 -21.01 20.43
CA ARG A 219 7.78 -21.75 19.20
C ARG A 219 7.20 -21.13 17.93
N ILE A 220 6.50 -20.00 18.06
CA ILE A 220 5.88 -19.30 16.93
C ILE A 220 6.56 -17.94 16.78
N GLU A 221 6.97 -17.64 15.55
CA GLU A 221 7.37 -16.28 15.19
C GLU A 221 6.11 -15.48 14.82
N LYS A 222 5.85 -14.40 15.57
CA LYS A 222 4.71 -13.51 15.32
C LYS A 222 5.09 -12.51 14.23
N VAL A 223 4.40 -12.56 13.08
CA VAL A 223 4.53 -11.57 12.01
C VAL A 223 3.29 -10.68 12.02
N PRO A 224 3.36 -9.44 12.52
CA PRO A 224 2.23 -8.54 12.55
C PRO A 224 1.91 -8.02 11.14
N VAL A 225 0.65 -8.13 10.75
CA VAL A 225 0.13 -7.60 9.47
C VAL A 225 -0.92 -6.54 9.81
N ASN A 226 -0.46 -5.31 9.94
CA ASN A 226 -1.32 -4.18 10.29
C ASN A 226 -2.12 -3.67 9.10
N TYR A 227 -3.15 -2.88 9.39
CA TYR A 227 -3.87 -2.16 8.36
C TYR A 227 -2.97 -1.18 7.62
N LEU A 228 -3.31 -0.92 6.36
CA LEU A 228 -2.59 0.00 5.51
C LEU A 228 -2.61 1.41 6.09
N LEU A 229 -1.48 2.08 5.95
CA LEU A 229 -1.25 3.47 6.37
C LEU A 229 -1.11 4.42 5.17
N ASP A 230 -1.04 3.88 3.95
CA ASP A 230 -1.09 4.64 2.71
C ASP A 230 -2.52 4.71 2.17
N ALA A 231 -3.06 5.93 2.15
CA ALA A 231 -4.41 6.18 1.67
C ALA A 231 -4.58 6.03 0.16
N SER A 232 -3.50 6.13 -0.63
CA SER A 232 -3.56 5.91 -2.09
C SER A 232 -3.86 4.44 -2.37
N SER A 233 -3.05 3.55 -1.79
CA SER A 233 -3.27 2.10 -1.88
C SER A 233 -4.64 1.67 -1.32
N GLU A 234 -5.11 2.30 -0.24
CA GLU A 234 -6.44 2.00 0.30
C GLU A 234 -7.58 2.44 -0.63
N THR A 235 -7.41 3.57 -1.31
CA THR A 235 -8.36 4.04 -2.33
C THR A 235 -8.44 3.07 -3.51
N ASP A 236 -7.33 2.49 -3.94
CA ASP A 236 -7.31 1.46 -4.99
C ASP A 236 -8.08 0.20 -4.60
N ILE A 237 -7.92 -0.25 -3.36
CA ILE A 237 -8.66 -1.41 -2.85
C ILE A 237 -10.15 -1.11 -2.85
N LEU A 238 -10.56 0.06 -2.34
CA LEU A 238 -11.97 0.46 -2.34
C LEU A 238 -12.51 0.61 -3.76
N ARG A 239 -11.74 1.19 -4.68
CA ARG A 239 -12.13 1.37 -6.09
C ARG A 239 -12.35 0.03 -6.78
N ARG A 240 -11.47 -0.95 -6.56
CA ARG A 240 -11.60 -2.31 -7.08
C ARG A 240 -12.83 -3.01 -6.50
N ASP A 241 -12.95 -3.02 -5.17
CA ASP A 241 -13.99 -3.79 -4.47
C ASP A 241 -15.39 -3.17 -4.66
N LEU A 242 -15.47 -1.87 -4.94
CA LEU A 242 -16.70 -1.14 -5.22
C LEU A 242 -16.87 -0.81 -6.71
N ALA A 243 -16.15 -1.46 -7.63
CA ALA A 243 -16.28 -1.20 -9.06
C ALA A 243 -17.72 -1.40 -9.57
N ASN A 244 -18.33 -2.53 -9.20
CA ASN A 244 -19.72 -2.88 -9.54
C ASN A 244 -20.74 -1.87 -9.00
N MET A 245 -20.35 -1.09 -7.99
CA MET A 245 -21.18 -0.05 -7.38
C MET A 245 -21.42 1.11 -8.35
N ARG A 246 -20.38 1.52 -9.08
CA ARG A 246 -20.42 2.68 -9.99
C ARG A 246 -21.27 2.42 -11.22
N GLU A 247 -21.55 1.14 -11.55
CA GLU A 247 -22.48 0.77 -12.62
C GLU A 247 -23.94 1.07 -12.25
N LYS A 248 -24.28 0.92 -10.96
CA LYS A 248 -25.66 1.05 -10.46
C LYS A 248 -25.95 2.41 -9.84
N TYR A 249 -24.94 3.07 -9.29
CA TYR A 249 -25.10 4.34 -8.57
C TYR A 249 -24.22 5.43 -9.17
N ASP A 250 -24.76 6.64 -9.16
CA ASP A 250 -24.10 7.89 -9.49
C ASP A 250 -23.32 8.39 -8.26
N VAL A 251 -22.00 8.26 -8.27
CA VAL A 251 -21.15 8.37 -7.09
C VAL A 251 -20.22 9.57 -7.23
N ASP A 252 -20.10 10.37 -6.17
CA ASP A 252 -19.11 11.45 -6.13
C ASP A 252 -17.68 10.91 -6.32
N PRO A 253 -16.91 11.41 -7.30
CA PRO A 253 -15.57 10.91 -7.60
C PRO A 253 -14.61 11.04 -6.40
N ASN A 254 -14.85 12.00 -5.51
CA ASN A 254 -14.03 12.22 -4.32
C ASN A 254 -14.42 11.33 -3.13
N LEU A 255 -15.51 10.56 -3.22
CA LEU A 255 -16.03 9.77 -2.11
C LEU A 255 -15.05 8.73 -1.58
N LEU A 256 -14.48 7.91 -2.48
CA LEU A 256 -13.57 6.84 -2.06
C LEU A 256 -12.30 7.42 -1.45
N ARG A 257 -11.79 8.52 -2.02
CA ARG A 257 -10.62 9.24 -1.51
C ARG A 257 -10.84 9.76 -0.10
N ILE A 258 -11.97 10.42 0.15
CA ILE A 258 -12.31 10.94 1.48
C ILE A 258 -12.56 9.81 2.50
N ALA A 259 -13.17 8.70 2.05
CA ALA A 259 -13.36 7.51 2.88
C ALA A 259 -12.01 6.90 3.31
N SER A 260 -11.05 6.77 2.38
CA SER A 260 -9.69 6.32 2.66
C SER A 260 -8.95 7.25 3.63
N TYR A 261 -9.05 8.57 3.46
CA TYR A 261 -8.41 9.53 4.36
C TYR A 261 -8.91 9.40 5.79
N TYR A 262 -10.23 9.28 5.96
CA TYR A 262 -10.81 9.05 7.27
C TYR A 262 -10.27 7.74 7.87
N SER A 263 -10.33 6.67 7.07
CA SER A 263 -9.91 5.33 7.45
C SER A 263 -8.48 5.28 7.97
N VAL A 264 -7.53 5.79 7.18
CA VAL A 264 -6.12 5.84 7.57
C VAL A 264 -5.92 6.70 8.81
N MET A 265 -6.50 7.90 8.89
CA MET A 265 -6.31 8.77 10.06
C MET A 265 -6.80 8.15 11.36
N THR A 266 -7.83 7.28 11.32
CA THR A 266 -8.27 6.55 12.52
C THR A 266 -7.23 5.56 13.06
N ARG A 267 -6.22 5.21 12.24
CA ARG A 267 -5.19 4.20 12.54
C ARG A 267 -3.83 4.80 12.88
N LEU A 268 -3.66 6.10 12.65
CA LEU A 268 -2.39 6.80 12.87
C LEU A 268 -2.15 7.03 14.37
N LEU A 269 -0.89 6.91 14.77
CA LEU A 269 -0.43 7.19 16.12
C LEU A 269 0.41 8.48 16.17
N PRO A 270 0.30 9.27 17.24
CA PRO A 270 1.06 10.51 17.35
C PRO A 270 2.56 10.24 17.48
N PRO A 271 3.44 11.06 16.90
CA PRO A 271 4.87 11.00 17.15
C PRO A 271 5.19 11.38 18.61
N MET A 272 5.89 10.50 19.32
CA MET A 272 6.25 10.57 20.74
C MET A 272 7.73 10.24 21.01
N ARG A 273 8.55 10.21 19.96
CA ARG A 273 9.96 9.83 20.02
C ARG A 273 10.73 10.72 20.99
N LYS A 274 11.57 10.08 21.81
CA LYS A 274 12.39 10.75 22.84
C LYS A 274 13.85 10.96 22.44
N LYS A 275 14.35 10.17 21.49
CA LYS A 275 15.76 10.18 21.07
C LYS A 275 15.82 10.46 19.58
N PHE A 276 16.45 11.56 19.20
CA PHE A 276 16.59 11.97 17.80
C PHE A 276 18.04 11.82 17.33
N PRO A 277 18.27 11.65 16.01
CA PRO A 277 19.61 11.72 15.44
C PRO A 277 20.29 13.05 15.78
N SER A 278 21.60 13.03 16.05
CA SER A 278 22.36 14.24 16.39
C SER A 278 22.49 15.23 15.23
N SER A 279 22.23 14.79 14.00
CA SER A 279 22.15 15.62 12.80
C SER A 279 20.91 16.51 12.73
N TRP A 280 19.87 16.21 13.52
CA TRP A 280 18.59 16.93 13.41
C TRP A 280 18.65 18.29 14.07
N SER A 281 18.17 19.30 13.34
CA SER A 281 17.97 20.64 13.90
C SER A 281 16.83 20.64 14.92
N GLN A 282 16.87 21.57 15.86
CA GLN A 282 15.79 21.76 16.85
C GLN A 282 14.42 21.96 16.17
N ARG A 283 14.41 22.71 15.06
CA ARG A 283 13.21 22.95 14.26
C ARG A 283 12.65 21.67 13.62
N LYS A 284 13.51 20.77 13.13
CA LYS A 284 13.10 19.46 12.58
C LYS A 284 12.46 18.58 13.66
N ILE A 285 13.02 18.61 14.87
CA ILE A 285 12.47 17.88 16.03
C ILE A 285 11.10 18.44 16.44
N GLU A 286 10.97 19.77 16.48
CA GLU A 286 9.70 20.44 16.79
C GLU A 286 8.63 20.13 15.74
N LEU A 287 8.96 20.18 14.45
CA LEU A 287 8.05 19.76 13.39
C LEU A 287 7.63 18.31 13.58
N TYR A 288 8.59 17.40 13.80
CA TYR A 288 8.34 15.97 13.99
C TYR A 288 7.33 15.69 15.13
N LEU A 289 7.49 16.33 16.29
CA LEU A 289 6.62 16.10 17.44
C LEU A 289 5.23 16.72 17.30
N ASN A 290 5.10 17.75 16.45
CA ASN A 290 3.86 18.50 16.25
C ASN A 290 3.08 18.08 14.99
N ILE A 291 3.53 17.08 14.23
CA ILE A 291 2.80 16.59 13.06
C ILE A 291 1.36 16.21 13.44
N THR A 292 0.40 16.77 12.72
CA THR A 292 -1.04 16.50 12.90
C THR A 292 -1.48 15.24 12.13
N PRO A 293 -2.64 14.64 12.45
CA PRO A 293 -3.10 13.43 11.76
C PRO A 293 -3.19 13.59 10.23
N GLU A 294 -3.70 14.73 9.75
CA GLU A 294 -3.78 15.00 8.31
C GLU A 294 -2.41 15.22 7.67
N GLN A 295 -1.47 15.92 8.34
CA GLN A 295 -0.10 16.04 7.83
C GLN A 295 0.57 14.67 7.73
N LYS A 296 0.42 13.83 8.76
CA LYS A 296 0.98 12.48 8.79
C LYS A 296 0.41 11.58 7.69
N LEU A 297 -0.91 11.65 7.47
CA LEU A 297 -1.61 11.00 6.36
C LEU A 297 -0.94 11.34 5.03
N PHE A 298 -0.76 12.63 4.74
CA PHE A 298 -0.17 13.05 3.47
C PHE A 298 1.30 12.63 3.34
N ILE A 299 2.09 12.69 4.42
CA ILE A 299 3.48 12.18 4.44
C ILE A 299 3.52 10.69 4.11
N TYR A 300 2.59 9.90 4.64
CA TYR A 300 2.55 8.45 4.38
C TYR A 300 2.07 8.10 2.97
N SER A 301 1.22 8.94 2.38
CA SER A 301 0.80 8.80 0.98
C SER A 301 1.75 9.46 -0.01
N ALA A 302 2.73 10.23 0.47
CA ALA A 302 3.63 10.99 -0.39
C ALA A 302 4.68 10.08 -1.02
N TYR A 303 5.06 10.43 -2.24
CA TYR A 303 6.19 9.80 -2.89
C TYR A 303 7.52 10.30 -2.37
N ALA A 304 8.53 9.44 -2.46
CA ALA A 304 9.91 9.89 -2.43
C ALA A 304 10.10 10.88 -3.60
N GLU A 305 10.55 12.10 -3.29
CA GLU A 305 10.81 13.12 -4.31
C GLU A 305 11.90 12.67 -5.30
N ASP A 306 12.77 11.74 -4.89
CA ASP A 306 13.84 11.15 -5.70
C ASP A 306 13.92 9.62 -5.51
N PRO A 307 13.02 8.85 -6.14
CA PRO A 307 12.97 7.40 -6.00
C PRO A 307 14.23 6.73 -6.56
N VAL A 308 14.90 7.37 -7.51
CA VAL A 308 16.17 6.90 -8.09
C VAL A 308 17.26 6.88 -7.03
N ASN A 309 17.42 7.97 -6.28
CA ASN A 309 18.41 8.04 -5.21
C ASN A 309 18.07 7.11 -4.05
N THR A 310 16.79 6.94 -3.72
CA THR A 310 16.36 5.92 -2.75
C THR A 310 16.80 4.52 -3.17
N ILE A 311 16.59 4.13 -4.43
CA ILE A 311 17.01 2.84 -5.01
C ILE A 311 18.55 2.70 -4.98
N LYS A 312 19.28 3.76 -5.36
CA LYS A 312 20.76 3.78 -5.30
C LYS A 312 21.29 3.57 -3.88
N LYS A 313 20.61 4.12 -2.86
CA LYS A 313 20.98 3.97 -1.44
C LYS A 313 20.59 2.61 -0.83
N LEU A 314 19.86 1.76 -1.54
CA LEU A 314 19.53 0.43 -1.03
C LEU A 314 20.81 -0.40 -0.82
N PRO A 315 20.94 -1.12 0.30
CA PRO A 315 22.08 -2.00 0.53
C PRO A 315 22.15 -3.11 -0.53
N HIS A 316 23.36 -3.59 -0.83
CA HIS A 316 23.58 -4.65 -1.83
C HIS A 316 22.79 -5.94 -1.57
N TRP A 317 22.50 -6.25 -0.30
CA TRP A 317 21.75 -7.43 0.12
C TRP A 317 20.22 -7.24 0.09
N HIS A 318 19.72 -6.06 -0.24
CA HIS A 318 18.28 -5.79 -0.23
C HIS A 318 17.55 -6.64 -1.28
N PRO A 319 16.43 -7.34 -0.95
CA PRO A 319 15.73 -8.24 -1.87
C PRO A 319 15.35 -7.60 -3.21
N PHE A 320 14.95 -6.33 -3.19
CA PHE A 320 14.69 -5.54 -4.40
C PHE A 320 15.88 -5.52 -5.38
N ARG A 321 17.12 -5.46 -4.90
CA ARG A 321 18.30 -5.48 -5.77
C ARG A 321 18.50 -6.83 -6.44
N ASN A 322 18.24 -7.91 -5.72
CA ASN A 322 18.31 -9.27 -6.29
C ASN A 322 17.22 -9.46 -7.36
N GLU A 323 16.03 -8.94 -7.11
CA GLU A 323 14.91 -8.99 -8.03
C GLU A 323 15.14 -8.12 -9.27
N ALA A 324 15.65 -6.90 -9.08
CA ALA A 324 16.06 -6.02 -10.19
C ALA A 324 17.12 -6.68 -11.06
N MET A 325 18.13 -7.32 -10.46
CA MET A 325 19.13 -8.11 -11.21
C MET A 325 18.49 -9.27 -11.97
N ARG A 326 17.53 -9.99 -11.37
CA ARG A 326 16.79 -11.08 -12.03
C ARG A 326 16.03 -10.58 -13.26
N LEU A 327 15.48 -9.37 -13.19
CA LEU A 327 14.76 -8.70 -14.28
C LEU A 327 15.69 -8.00 -15.29
N GLY A 328 17.02 -8.08 -15.11
CA GLY A 328 17.99 -7.44 -15.99
C GLY A 328 18.09 -5.92 -15.84
N LEU A 329 17.53 -5.34 -14.78
CA LEU A 329 17.60 -3.91 -14.49
C LEU A 329 18.96 -3.55 -13.89
N ASN A 330 19.67 -2.61 -14.51
CA ASN A 330 20.96 -2.13 -14.02
C ASN A 330 20.77 -0.96 -13.05
N LEU A 331 20.73 -1.25 -11.75
CA LEU A 331 20.53 -0.21 -10.73
C LEU A 331 21.65 0.84 -10.63
N CYS A 332 22.80 0.63 -11.29
CA CYS A 332 23.86 1.62 -11.43
C CYS A 332 23.62 2.58 -12.60
N ASP A 333 22.76 2.21 -13.55
CA ASP A 333 22.37 3.01 -14.71
C ASP A 333 20.92 3.47 -14.56
N GLU A 334 20.76 4.75 -14.21
CA GLU A 334 19.47 5.38 -14.00
C GLU A 334 18.52 5.23 -15.20
N HIS A 335 19.05 5.33 -16.43
CA HIS A 335 18.22 5.20 -17.62
C HIS A 335 17.58 3.81 -17.76
N SER A 336 18.21 2.77 -17.21
CA SER A 336 17.72 1.40 -17.34
C SER A 336 16.46 1.09 -16.54
N PHE A 337 16.21 1.83 -15.44
CA PHE A 337 15.09 1.55 -14.53
C PHE A 337 14.20 2.76 -14.25
N ARG A 338 14.60 3.98 -14.61
CA ARG A 338 13.80 5.19 -14.40
C ARG A 338 12.44 5.11 -15.10
N GLU A 339 12.38 4.54 -16.31
CA GLU A 339 11.12 4.33 -17.04
C GLU A 339 10.22 3.25 -16.41
N GLN A 340 10.76 2.41 -15.53
CA GLN A 340 10.02 1.37 -14.81
C GLN A 340 9.46 1.87 -13.47
N ILE A 341 9.82 3.08 -13.04
CA ILE A 341 9.26 3.70 -11.84
C ILE A 341 7.87 4.23 -12.19
N SER A 342 6.84 3.44 -11.87
CA SER A 342 5.46 3.86 -12.04
C SER A 342 5.07 4.89 -10.98
N HIS A 343 4.52 6.03 -11.40
CA HIS A 343 3.86 6.97 -10.51
C HIS A 343 2.38 6.61 -10.41
N HIS A 344 1.83 6.56 -9.19
CA HIS A 344 0.38 6.43 -9.03
C HIS A 344 -0.29 7.73 -9.52
N PRO A 345 -1.28 7.64 -10.41
CA PRO A 345 -1.85 8.81 -11.09
C PRO A 345 -2.53 9.81 -10.14
N GLU A 346 -2.94 9.37 -8.94
CA GLU A 346 -3.63 10.22 -7.96
C GLU A 346 -2.76 10.59 -6.74
N SER A 347 -1.45 10.31 -6.77
CA SER A 347 -0.59 10.68 -5.66
C SER A 347 -0.48 12.19 -5.53
N LEU A 348 -0.58 12.68 -4.30
CA LEU A 348 -0.49 14.10 -4.02
C LEU A 348 0.93 14.47 -3.62
N ASN A 349 1.45 15.54 -4.22
CA ASN A 349 2.66 16.18 -3.73
C ASN A 349 2.35 16.84 -2.37
N LEU A 350 3.26 16.73 -1.40
CA LEU A 350 3.11 17.40 -0.10
C LEU A 350 2.89 18.91 -0.25
N ARG A 351 3.49 19.53 -1.28
CA ARG A 351 3.28 20.94 -1.61
C ARG A 351 1.83 21.26 -1.98
N ASP A 352 1.17 20.36 -2.70
CA ASP A 352 -0.20 20.54 -3.18
C ASP A 352 -1.26 20.31 -2.10
N SER A 353 -0.87 19.73 -0.95
CA SER A 353 -1.77 19.50 0.18
C SER A 353 -2.22 20.80 0.86
N GLY A 354 -1.42 21.87 0.76
CA GLY A 354 -1.67 23.13 1.47
C GLY A 354 -1.51 23.04 2.99
N LEU A 355 -0.94 21.95 3.52
CA LEU A 355 -0.78 21.71 4.96
C LEU A 355 0.63 21.98 5.50
N PHE A 356 1.59 22.25 4.62
CA PHE A 356 3.00 22.46 4.96
C PHE A 356 3.46 23.81 4.43
N SER A 357 4.26 24.53 5.21
CA SER A 357 5.00 25.67 4.69
C SER A 357 6.19 25.21 3.86
N GLU A 358 6.73 26.08 2.99
CA GLU A 358 7.96 25.80 2.24
C GLU A 358 9.16 25.48 3.16
N GLU A 359 9.17 26.05 4.37
CA GLU A 359 10.20 25.76 5.36
C GLU A 359 10.02 24.38 5.99
N ASP A 360 8.79 23.93 6.20
CA ASP A 360 8.50 22.59 6.72
C ASP A 360 8.86 21.51 5.69
N LEU A 361 8.52 21.73 4.43
CA LEU A 361 8.83 20.81 3.32
C LEU A 361 10.32 20.52 3.21
N ARG A 362 11.18 21.52 3.43
CA ARG A 362 12.65 21.35 3.45
C ARG A 362 13.15 20.47 4.61
N LEU A 363 12.36 20.31 5.66
CA LEU A 363 12.70 19.49 6.83
C LEU A 363 12.20 18.04 6.72
N ILE A 364 11.25 17.77 5.82
CA ILE A 364 10.67 16.45 5.59
C ILE A 364 11.50 15.72 4.53
N ASP A 365 12.59 15.09 4.97
CA ASP A 365 13.48 14.27 4.14
C ASP A 365 13.27 12.76 4.33
N ASP A 366 13.99 11.94 3.54
CA ASP A 366 13.95 10.46 3.64
C ASP A 366 14.22 9.93 5.05
N GLU A 367 15.10 10.60 5.81
CA GLU A 367 15.44 10.19 7.18
C GLU A 367 14.26 10.47 8.11
N PHE A 368 13.63 11.65 7.99
CA PHE A 368 12.42 12.04 8.71
C PHE A 368 11.28 11.06 8.48
N MET A 369 10.96 10.77 7.21
CA MET A 369 9.88 9.83 6.85
C MET A 369 10.14 8.43 7.38
N ARG A 370 11.38 7.94 7.24
CA ARG A 370 11.79 6.62 7.74
C ARG A 370 11.70 6.51 9.25
N ASP A 371 12.12 7.54 9.97
CA ASP A 371 12.02 7.59 11.42
C ASP A 371 10.56 7.60 11.87
N LEU A 372 9.70 8.34 11.15
CA LEU A 372 8.26 8.39 11.39
C LEU A 372 7.56 7.05 11.15
N TRP A 373 7.93 6.31 10.09
CA TRP A 373 7.39 4.96 9.82
C TRP A 373 7.82 3.91 10.83
N LYS A 374 9.05 4.02 11.36
CA LYS A 374 9.60 3.02 12.28
C LYS A 374 9.19 3.23 13.72
N GLU A 375 8.83 4.45 14.12
CA GLU A 375 8.62 4.80 15.52
C GLU A 375 7.65 3.85 16.23
N HIS A 376 6.51 3.62 15.60
CA HIS A 376 5.45 2.81 16.17
C HIS A 376 5.35 1.43 15.56
N TYR A 377 6.28 1.00 14.71
CA TYR A 377 6.24 -0.36 14.17
C TYR A 377 6.42 -1.38 15.31
N PRO A 378 5.55 -2.39 15.47
CA PRO A 378 4.42 -2.78 14.62
C PRO A 378 3.03 -2.48 15.24
N ASN A 379 2.88 -1.41 16.02
CA ASN A 379 1.63 -1.01 16.67
C ASN A 379 0.80 0.01 15.86
N GLU A 380 1.42 0.83 15.02
CA GLU A 380 0.67 1.75 14.16
C GLU A 380 -0.04 1.00 13.03
N GLY A 381 -1.33 1.28 12.82
CA GLY A 381 -2.18 0.45 11.96
C GLY A 381 -2.80 -0.77 12.64
N ARG A 382 -2.60 -0.97 13.96
CA ARG A 382 -3.20 -2.08 14.71
C ARG A 382 -4.70 -1.88 14.96
N ASN A 383 -5.09 -0.65 15.32
CA ASN A 383 -6.45 -0.26 15.66
C ASN A 383 -7.00 0.75 14.64
N GLY A 384 -8.31 1.03 14.69
CA GLY A 384 -9.01 1.93 13.78
C GLY A 384 -9.98 1.20 12.86
N ILE A 385 -10.70 1.94 12.02
CA ILE A 385 -11.69 1.34 11.12
C ILE A 385 -10.99 0.49 10.06
N SER A 386 -11.42 -0.76 9.87
CA SER A 386 -10.90 -1.63 8.82
C SER A 386 -11.53 -1.31 7.45
N ILE A 387 -10.86 -1.69 6.37
CA ILE A 387 -11.41 -1.60 5.01
C ILE A 387 -12.76 -2.31 4.91
N ARG A 388 -12.89 -3.48 5.56
CA ARG A 388 -14.14 -4.26 5.60
C ARG A 388 -15.28 -3.49 6.28
N GLN A 389 -15.00 -2.86 7.41
CA GLN A 389 -15.97 -2.03 8.13
C GLN A 389 -16.36 -0.82 7.27
N LEU A 390 -15.39 -0.15 6.66
CA LEU A 390 -15.63 0.98 5.76
C LEU A 390 -16.52 0.59 4.57
N GLN A 391 -16.30 -0.58 3.97
CA GLN A 391 -17.19 -1.13 2.93
C GLN A 391 -18.63 -1.31 3.43
N ASN A 392 -18.82 -1.77 4.66
CA ASN A 392 -20.16 -1.88 5.26
C ASN A 392 -20.80 -0.50 5.48
N VAL A 393 -20.03 0.48 5.95
CA VAL A 393 -20.50 1.88 6.07
C VAL A 393 -20.94 2.42 4.71
N MET A 394 -20.15 2.16 3.66
CA MET A 394 -20.46 2.57 2.30
C MET A 394 -21.75 1.93 1.80
N ARG A 395 -21.92 0.61 1.96
CA ARG A 395 -23.16 -0.09 1.58
C ARG A 395 -24.38 0.45 2.32
N ASN A 396 -24.25 0.73 3.62
CA ASN A 396 -25.33 1.31 4.42
C ASN A 396 -25.66 2.74 3.96
N THR A 397 -24.63 3.55 3.65
CA THR A 397 -24.79 4.90 3.10
C THR A 397 -25.62 4.86 1.83
N MET A 398 -25.36 3.89 0.95
CA MET A 398 -26.11 3.71 -0.28
C MET A 398 -27.55 3.27 -0.05
N ALA A 399 -27.77 2.30 0.84
CA ALA A 399 -29.12 1.84 1.18
C ALA A 399 -29.98 2.97 1.78
N SER A 400 -29.33 3.92 2.48
CA SER A 400 -29.99 5.11 3.03
C SER A 400 -30.12 6.29 2.06
N SER A 401 -29.51 6.22 0.88
CA SER A 401 -29.57 7.29 -0.12
C SER A 401 -30.86 7.22 -0.93
N ASP A 402 -31.32 8.37 -1.44
CA ASP A 402 -32.61 8.56 -2.15
C ASP A 402 -32.74 7.84 -3.51
N GLY A 403 -31.91 6.82 -3.77
CA GLY A 403 -32.20 5.77 -4.73
C GLY A 403 -31.17 5.56 -5.83
N LEU A 404 -30.28 6.53 -6.12
CA LEU A 404 -29.23 6.37 -7.14
C LEU A 404 -27.98 7.26 -6.93
N LYS A 405 -27.97 8.23 -6.01
CA LYS A 405 -26.86 9.20 -5.87
C LYS A 405 -26.16 9.10 -4.53
N VAL A 406 -24.82 9.08 -4.53
CA VAL A 406 -24.01 8.97 -3.31
C VAL A 406 -23.01 10.11 -3.23
N HIS A 407 -23.31 11.10 -2.39
CA HIS A 407 -22.45 12.27 -2.15
C HIS A 407 -21.65 12.13 -0.85
N VAL A 408 -20.46 12.73 -0.79
CA VAL A 408 -19.56 12.70 0.39
C VAL A 408 -20.26 13.16 1.66
N GLY A 409 -21.12 14.18 1.58
CA GLY A 409 -21.88 14.67 2.74
C GLY A 409 -22.80 13.62 3.39
N ILE A 410 -23.36 12.69 2.61
CA ILE A 410 -24.21 11.60 3.13
C ILE A 410 -23.33 10.61 3.90
N PHE A 411 -22.19 10.24 3.33
CA PHE A 411 -21.19 9.38 3.98
C PHE A 411 -20.70 9.97 5.31
N LEU A 412 -20.33 11.25 5.35
CA LEU A 412 -19.90 11.91 6.58
C LEU A 412 -21.02 11.97 7.64
N SER A 413 -22.28 12.06 7.21
CA SER A 413 -23.43 12.02 8.12
C SER A 413 -23.64 10.63 8.72
N GLN A 414 -23.46 9.57 7.91
CA GLN A 414 -23.50 8.19 8.38
C GLN A 414 -22.36 7.86 9.33
N LEU A 415 -21.14 8.35 9.07
CA LEU A 415 -20.02 8.23 10.01
C LEU A 415 -20.35 8.87 11.35
N ASN A 416 -20.89 10.09 11.36
CA ASN A 416 -21.29 10.74 12.61
C ASN A 416 -22.36 9.95 13.37
N ARG A 417 -23.29 9.30 12.68
CA ARG A 417 -24.29 8.42 13.31
C ARG A 417 -23.61 7.22 13.99
N ILE A 418 -22.73 6.53 13.28
CA ILE A 418 -21.96 5.39 13.80
C ILE A 418 -21.12 5.77 15.02
N ILE A 419 -20.44 6.92 14.96
CA ILE A 419 -19.64 7.41 16.09
C ILE A 419 -20.53 7.72 17.30
N THR A 420 -21.75 8.20 17.08
CA THR A 420 -22.72 8.49 18.15
C THR A 420 -23.27 7.22 18.79
N GLU A 421 -23.34 6.10 18.05
CA GLU A 421 -23.71 4.79 18.59
C GLU A 421 -22.67 4.25 19.59
N GLY A 422 -21.42 4.71 19.50
CA GLY A 422 -20.39 4.49 20.52
C GLY A 422 -19.64 3.15 20.42
N PRO A 423 -18.62 2.96 21.28
CA PRO A 423 -17.74 1.79 21.23
C PRO A 423 -18.42 0.47 21.60
N ASP A 424 -19.54 0.51 22.34
CA ASP A 424 -20.32 -0.67 22.72
C ASP A 424 -20.85 -1.45 21.50
N LEU A 425 -21.13 -0.74 20.40
CA LEU A 425 -21.58 -1.31 19.13
C LEU A 425 -20.45 -1.38 18.10
N HIS A 426 -19.43 -0.53 18.24
CA HIS A 426 -18.36 -0.35 17.27
C HIS A 426 -16.99 -0.36 17.97
N HIS A 427 -16.46 -1.55 18.26
CA HIS A 427 -15.20 -1.74 18.99
C HIS A 427 -14.00 -1.00 18.41
N TRP A 428 -13.98 -0.70 17.11
CA TRP A 428 -12.90 0.10 16.49
C TRP A 428 -12.84 1.55 17.00
N LEU A 429 -13.90 2.04 17.67
CA LEU A 429 -13.94 3.32 18.37
C LEU A 429 -13.26 3.27 19.76
N GLU A 430 -12.79 2.11 20.21
CA GLU A 430 -12.01 2.01 21.45
C GLU A 430 -10.62 2.62 21.25
N ILE A 431 -10.32 3.65 22.06
CA ILE A 431 -9.05 4.39 21.97
C ILE A 431 -8.00 3.71 22.87
N ASP A 432 -6.86 3.34 22.29
CA ASP A 432 -5.68 3.01 23.11
C ASP A 432 -5.10 4.28 23.72
N THR A 433 -5.56 4.55 24.94
CA THR A 433 -5.16 5.74 25.70
C THR A 433 -3.67 5.81 26.03
N ARG A 434 -2.87 4.76 25.81
CA ARG A 434 -1.41 4.79 26.04
C ARG A 434 -0.70 5.85 25.19
N TYR A 435 -1.20 6.09 23.98
CA TYR A 435 -0.59 7.01 23.01
C TYR A 435 -1.14 8.44 23.10
N THR A 436 -2.26 8.66 23.79
CA THR A 436 -2.88 9.98 23.92
C THR A 436 -2.71 10.62 25.29
N ARG A 437 -2.61 9.84 26.38
CA ARG A 437 -2.61 10.33 27.78
C ARG A 437 -1.53 11.35 28.15
N LYS A 438 -0.39 11.37 27.46
CA LYS A 438 0.78 12.21 27.82
C LYS A 438 1.07 13.31 26.80
N ARG A 439 0.27 13.41 25.74
CA ARG A 439 0.49 14.36 24.67
C ARG A 439 -0.29 15.65 24.94
N LYS A 440 0.29 16.77 24.54
CA LYS A 440 -0.44 18.03 24.49
C LYS A 440 -1.45 17.98 23.33
N PRO A 441 -2.64 18.55 23.48
CA PRO A 441 -3.56 18.67 22.35
C PRO A 441 -2.88 19.35 21.16
N VAL A 442 -3.27 18.97 19.95
CA VAL A 442 -2.90 19.74 18.75
C VAL A 442 -3.47 21.14 18.89
N LEU A 443 -2.62 22.16 18.67
CA LEU A 443 -3.01 23.57 18.75
C LEU A 443 -4.00 23.96 17.65
N ASP A 444 -4.62 25.11 17.81
CA ASP A 444 -5.49 25.73 16.79
C ASP A 444 -4.79 25.76 15.42
N ARG A 445 -5.50 25.28 14.39
CA ARG A 445 -4.98 25.20 13.03
C ARG A 445 -6.08 25.33 12.00
N SER A 446 -5.71 25.70 10.77
CA SER A 446 -6.65 25.76 9.66
C SER A 446 -6.32 24.70 8.61
N VAL A 447 -7.36 24.04 8.11
CA VAL A 447 -7.29 23.18 6.93
C VAL A 447 -8.08 23.89 5.83
N GLY A 448 -7.36 24.59 4.95
CA GLY A 448 -7.97 25.46 3.94
C GLY A 448 -8.63 26.70 4.57
N ARG A 449 -9.96 26.77 4.56
CA ARG A 449 -10.76 27.85 5.18
C ARG A 449 -11.49 27.40 6.45
N TYR A 450 -11.26 26.17 6.89
CA TYR A 450 -11.91 25.61 8.06
C TYR A 450 -10.94 25.63 9.23
N ASP A 451 -11.34 26.32 10.30
CA ASP A 451 -10.56 26.40 11.53
C ASP A 451 -10.93 25.23 12.45
N LEU A 452 -9.92 24.54 12.95
CA LEU A 452 -10.02 23.48 13.95
C LEU A 452 -9.48 24.02 15.25
N HIS A 453 -10.28 23.90 16.31
CA HIS A 453 -9.90 24.34 17.65
C HIS A 453 -8.93 23.35 18.31
N GLU A 454 -8.27 23.79 19.38
CA GLU A 454 -7.34 22.98 20.15
C GLU A 454 -7.93 21.62 20.54
N GLY A 455 -7.24 20.54 20.15
CA GLY A 455 -7.64 19.16 20.36
C GLY A 455 -8.70 18.62 19.38
N GLU A 456 -9.30 19.45 18.53
CA GLU A 456 -10.25 18.99 17.50
C GLU A 456 -9.51 18.24 16.38
N GLY A 457 -9.96 17.02 16.12
CA GLY A 457 -9.36 16.17 15.10
C GLY A 457 -7.93 15.77 15.44
N ASP A 458 -7.66 15.58 16.74
CA ASP A 458 -6.41 15.00 17.22
C ASP A 458 -6.40 13.47 17.02
N TYR A 459 -5.24 12.84 17.21
CA TYR A 459 -5.09 11.38 17.13
C TYR A 459 -6.04 10.68 18.10
N GLY A 460 -6.92 9.83 17.57
CA GLY A 460 -7.96 9.13 18.33
C GLY A 460 -9.26 9.93 18.55
N ASP A 461 -9.34 11.22 18.17
CA ASP A 461 -10.60 11.97 18.16
C ASP A 461 -11.40 11.63 16.90
N PHE A 462 -12.03 10.45 16.87
CA PHE A 462 -12.76 9.95 15.71
C PHE A 462 -13.86 10.90 15.22
N LYS A 463 -14.44 11.71 16.12
CA LYS A 463 -15.47 12.69 15.78
C LYS A 463 -14.85 13.93 15.14
N GLY A 464 -13.81 14.52 15.74
CA GLY A 464 -13.11 15.67 15.14
C GLY A 464 -12.41 15.30 13.84
N LEU A 465 -11.94 14.06 13.68
CA LEU A 465 -11.38 13.56 12.41
C LEU A 465 -12.41 13.60 11.27
N VAL A 466 -13.71 13.47 11.55
CA VAL A 466 -14.77 13.72 10.54
C VAL A 466 -14.78 15.19 10.11
N GLY A 467 -14.51 16.12 11.03
CA GLY A 467 -14.32 17.54 10.73
C GLY A 467 -13.09 17.79 9.86
N VAL A 468 -11.98 17.12 10.16
CA VAL A 468 -10.73 17.21 9.37
C VAL A 468 -10.96 16.76 7.92
N VAL A 469 -11.51 15.56 7.69
CA VAL A 469 -11.78 15.09 6.31
C VAL A 469 -12.80 15.94 5.59
N ARG A 470 -13.76 16.52 6.31
CA ARG A 470 -14.72 17.48 5.74
C ARG A 470 -13.99 18.73 5.24
N ALA A 471 -13.06 19.27 6.03
CA ALA A 471 -12.25 20.42 5.63
C ALA A 471 -11.39 20.11 4.40
N ILE A 472 -10.75 18.93 4.35
CA ILE A 472 -9.99 18.46 3.18
C ILE A 472 -10.91 18.38 1.94
N TYR A 473 -12.09 17.77 2.08
CA TYR A 473 -13.08 17.71 1.00
C TYR A 473 -13.50 19.10 0.50
N PHE A 474 -13.74 20.04 1.41
CA PHE A 474 -14.11 21.41 1.08
C PHE A 474 -13.00 22.13 0.31
N HIS A 475 -11.75 21.92 0.70
CA HIS A 475 -10.59 22.44 -0.02
C HIS A 475 -10.52 21.89 -1.46
N ILE A 476 -10.71 20.58 -1.61
CA ILE A 476 -10.71 19.89 -2.92
C ILE A 476 -11.77 20.47 -3.85
N ILE A 477 -13.05 20.43 -3.44
CA ILE A 477 -14.16 20.85 -4.33
C ILE A 477 -14.08 22.35 -4.65
N ARG A 478 -13.58 23.17 -3.73
CA ARG A 478 -13.33 24.60 -4.01
C ARG A 478 -12.31 24.77 -5.12
N LYS A 479 -11.20 24.03 -5.09
CA LYS A 479 -10.15 24.08 -6.12
C LYS A 479 -10.72 23.64 -7.46
N GLU A 480 -11.45 22.52 -7.49
CA GLU A 480 -12.09 21.98 -8.69
C GLU A 480 -13.10 22.95 -9.30
N ILE A 481 -14.03 23.49 -8.50
CA ILE A 481 -15.04 24.45 -8.96
C ILE A 481 -14.38 25.75 -9.44
N THR A 482 -13.34 26.25 -8.74
CA THR A 482 -12.60 27.45 -9.17
C THR A 482 -11.99 27.24 -10.56
N VAL A 483 -11.29 26.12 -10.76
CA VAL A 483 -10.70 25.77 -12.06
C VAL A 483 -11.76 25.65 -13.15
N CYS A 484 -12.91 25.02 -12.88
CA CYS A 484 -14.01 24.91 -13.84
C CYS A 484 -14.69 26.25 -14.14
N THR A 485 -14.69 27.19 -13.19
CA THR A 485 -15.31 28.52 -13.30
C THR A 485 -14.46 29.49 -14.12
N VAL A 486 -13.14 29.45 -13.93
CA VAL A 486 -12.22 30.34 -14.67
C VAL A 486 -12.00 29.86 -16.11
N ASP A 487 -12.37 28.61 -16.42
CA ASP A 487 -12.34 27.98 -17.76
C ASP A 487 -11.01 28.17 -18.50
N ARG A 488 -9.91 28.18 -17.75
CA ARG A 488 -8.57 28.16 -18.34
C ARG A 488 -8.04 26.74 -18.32
N ASP A 489 -7.48 26.32 -19.45
CA ASP A 489 -6.77 25.05 -19.54
C ASP A 489 -5.49 25.14 -18.68
N PRO A 490 -5.32 24.28 -17.67
CA PRO A 490 -4.10 24.22 -16.86
C PRO A 490 -2.83 24.13 -17.72
N HIS A 491 -2.89 23.40 -18.85
CA HIS A 491 -1.78 23.25 -19.78
C HIS A 491 -1.46 24.57 -20.49
N GLN A 492 -2.48 25.37 -20.78
CA GLN A 492 -2.30 26.68 -21.39
C GLN A 492 -1.74 27.69 -20.39
N ILE A 493 -2.19 27.66 -19.13
CA ILE A 493 -1.63 28.52 -18.06
C ILE A 493 -0.18 28.16 -17.76
N GLU A 494 0.15 26.87 -17.74
CA GLU A 494 1.54 26.42 -17.63
C GLU A 494 2.37 27.00 -18.78
N ALA A 495 1.90 26.87 -20.02
CA ALA A 495 2.59 27.40 -21.19
C ALA A 495 2.78 28.93 -21.11
N ASP A 496 1.76 29.66 -20.66
CA ASP A 496 1.79 31.11 -20.50
C ASP A 496 2.75 31.55 -19.39
N LEU A 497 2.80 30.82 -18.27
CA LEU A 497 3.74 31.06 -17.16
C LEU A 497 5.19 30.78 -17.60
N ARG A 498 5.42 29.64 -18.28
CA ARG A 498 6.73 29.30 -18.87
C ARG A 498 7.20 30.39 -19.84
N ARG A 499 6.30 30.86 -20.71
CA ARG A 499 6.55 31.96 -21.65
C ARG A 499 6.86 33.27 -20.92
N TYR A 500 6.12 33.60 -19.87
CA TYR A 500 6.37 34.79 -19.05
C TYR A 500 7.75 34.76 -18.39
N LEU A 501 8.11 33.66 -17.73
CA LEU A 501 9.42 33.48 -17.09
C LEU A 501 10.58 33.63 -18.10
N GLN A 502 10.42 33.03 -19.28
CA GLN A 502 11.41 33.14 -20.35
C GLN A 502 11.58 34.60 -20.82
N TYR A 503 10.48 35.36 -20.96
CA TYR A 503 10.54 36.78 -21.29
C TYR A 503 11.12 37.64 -20.16
N ALA A 504 10.81 37.35 -18.90
CA ALA A 504 11.36 38.06 -17.75
C ALA A 504 12.90 37.89 -17.68
N LEU A 505 13.41 36.71 -18.00
CA LEU A 505 14.85 36.44 -18.09
C LEU A 505 15.50 37.14 -19.28
N LEU A 506 14.86 37.17 -20.45
CA LEU A 506 15.32 37.94 -21.62
C LEU A 506 15.38 39.44 -21.32
N ALA A 507 14.36 40.01 -20.67
CA ALA A 507 14.35 41.41 -20.27
C ALA A 507 15.48 41.75 -19.29
N ARG A 508 15.78 40.84 -18.36
CA ARG A 508 16.92 40.97 -17.45
C ARG A 508 18.26 40.86 -18.17
N ALA A 509 18.38 39.93 -19.13
CA ALA A 509 19.58 39.73 -19.94
C ALA A 509 19.91 40.97 -20.78
N GLN A 510 18.92 41.61 -21.39
CA GLN A 510 19.10 42.83 -22.17
C GLN A 510 19.49 44.05 -21.32
N ARG A 511 18.96 44.16 -20.08
CA ARG A 511 19.34 45.24 -19.16
C ARG A 511 20.80 45.16 -18.72
N ASN A 512 21.37 43.96 -18.66
CA ASN A 512 22.77 43.76 -18.33
C ASN A 512 23.68 44.01 -19.55
N ARG A 513 23.93 45.29 -19.87
CA ARG A 513 24.73 45.73 -21.03
C ARG A 513 26.11 45.07 -21.13
N ALA A 514 26.73 44.72 -20.00
CA ALA A 514 28.06 44.09 -19.97
C ALA A 514 28.04 42.62 -20.45
N PHE A 515 26.94 41.90 -20.23
CA PHE A 515 26.84 40.45 -20.52
C PHE A 515 25.70 40.10 -21.48
N ALA A 516 25.02 41.08 -22.07
CA ALA A 516 23.90 40.88 -22.98
C ALA A 516 24.25 39.94 -24.15
N HIS A 517 25.45 40.07 -24.72
CA HIS A 517 25.95 39.24 -25.82
C HIS A 517 26.10 37.74 -25.46
N VAL A 518 26.16 37.40 -24.16
CA VAL A 518 26.23 36.01 -23.66
C VAL A 518 24.88 35.55 -23.13
N MET A 519 24.17 36.42 -22.41
CA MET A 519 22.93 36.08 -21.70
C MET A 519 21.71 36.04 -22.63
N VAL A 520 21.63 36.92 -23.63
CA VAL A 520 20.48 36.93 -24.57
C VAL A 520 20.42 35.62 -25.37
N PRO A 521 21.51 35.11 -25.99
CA PRO A 521 21.49 33.81 -26.66
C PRO A 521 21.08 32.66 -25.75
N ARG A 522 21.45 32.70 -24.46
CA ARG A 522 21.10 31.66 -23.47
C ARG A 522 19.60 31.57 -23.17
N PHE A 523 18.89 32.70 -23.18
CA PHE A 523 17.45 32.76 -22.91
C PHE A 523 16.59 32.94 -24.17
N THR A 524 17.22 32.92 -25.34
CA THR A 524 16.51 32.91 -26.62
C THR A 524 15.80 31.57 -26.81
N PHE A 525 14.58 31.59 -27.35
CA PHE A 525 13.80 30.37 -27.58
C PHE A 525 13.09 30.41 -28.93
N ILE A 526 12.58 29.27 -29.37
CA ILE A 526 11.69 29.17 -30.53
C ILE A 526 10.27 29.10 -29.99
N ASP A 527 9.41 30.04 -30.36
CA ASP A 527 8.02 30.03 -29.93
C ASP A 527 7.31 28.82 -30.57
N PRO A 528 6.74 27.89 -29.77
CA PRO A 528 6.13 26.66 -30.29
C PRO A 528 4.92 26.89 -31.19
N ASN A 529 4.26 28.06 -31.08
CA ASN A 529 3.08 28.38 -31.88
C ASN A 529 3.44 28.99 -33.24
N SER A 530 4.41 29.89 -33.29
CA SER A 530 4.81 30.58 -34.52
C SER A 530 6.02 29.95 -35.23
N GLY A 531 6.79 29.11 -34.54
CA GLY A 531 8.05 28.56 -35.05
C GLY A 531 9.17 29.59 -35.20
N MET A 532 8.96 30.83 -34.74
CA MET A 532 9.93 31.92 -34.87
C MET A 532 10.88 31.96 -33.67
N LYS A 533 12.13 32.35 -33.93
CA LYS A 533 13.13 32.63 -32.90
C LYS A 533 12.77 33.95 -32.20
N VAL A 534 12.74 33.91 -30.88
CA VAL A 534 12.40 35.02 -29.99
C VAL A 534 13.61 35.37 -29.13
N ASP A 535 14.26 36.49 -29.43
CA ASP A 535 15.43 37.04 -28.73
C ASP A 535 15.16 38.41 -28.08
N GLU A 536 13.96 38.97 -28.28
CA GLU A 536 13.48 40.18 -27.63
C GLU A 536 12.28 39.90 -26.70
N PRO A 537 12.21 40.57 -25.53
CA PRO A 537 11.11 40.41 -24.59
C PRO A 537 9.85 41.15 -25.05
N ASP A 538 8.70 40.47 -25.00
CA ASP A 538 7.40 41.11 -25.22
C ASP A 538 6.91 41.79 -23.94
N TYR A 539 7.18 43.10 -23.83
CA TYR A 539 6.76 43.91 -22.70
C TYR A 539 5.24 44.05 -22.57
N ASN A 540 4.47 43.97 -23.64
CA ASN A 540 3.00 44.08 -23.57
C ASN A 540 2.41 42.80 -22.99
N TYR A 541 2.89 41.64 -23.46
CA TYR A 541 2.53 40.34 -22.90
C TYR A 541 2.95 40.23 -21.42
N MET A 542 4.20 40.59 -21.09
CA MET A 542 4.67 40.56 -19.70
C MET A 542 3.83 41.43 -18.78
N LYS A 543 3.49 42.66 -19.18
CA LYS A 543 2.62 43.54 -18.39
C LYS A 543 1.24 42.95 -18.16
N SER A 544 0.68 42.29 -19.19
CA SER A 544 -0.61 41.61 -19.04
C SER A 544 -0.56 40.49 -18.00
N MET A 545 0.55 39.75 -17.93
CA MET A 545 0.78 38.70 -16.93
C MET A 545 1.12 39.27 -15.55
N GLU A 546 1.88 40.37 -15.48
CA GLU A 546 2.28 41.01 -14.23
C GLU A 546 1.09 41.53 -13.44
N ARG A 547 0.09 42.11 -14.13
CA ARG A 547 -1.19 42.53 -13.52
C ARG A 547 -1.97 41.37 -12.91
N VAL A 548 -1.79 40.15 -13.44
CA VAL A 548 -2.41 38.92 -12.94
C VAL A 548 -1.63 38.36 -11.75
N LEU A 549 -0.31 38.28 -11.88
CA LEU A 549 0.56 37.56 -10.94
C LEU A 549 0.90 38.39 -9.70
N GLY A 550 0.92 39.72 -9.80
CA GLY A 550 1.27 40.65 -8.74
C GLY A 550 0.51 41.97 -8.84
N PRO A 551 -0.83 42.00 -8.63
CA PRO A 551 -1.67 43.18 -8.83
C PRO A 551 -1.31 44.38 -7.92
N GLU A 552 -0.72 44.12 -6.76
CA GLU A 552 -0.34 45.14 -5.77
C GLU A 552 1.11 45.63 -5.91
N MET A 553 1.89 45.04 -6.83
CA MET A 553 3.30 45.35 -7.02
C MET A 553 3.52 46.12 -8.33
N ASP A 554 4.54 46.98 -8.33
CA ASP A 554 4.99 47.61 -9.58
C ASP A 554 5.46 46.54 -10.59
N GLU A 555 4.98 46.68 -11.84
CA GLU A 555 5.21 45.74 -12.95
C GLU A 555 6.71 45.42 -13.12
N GLU A 556 7.58 46.43 -12.96
CA GLU A 556 9.02 46.28 -13.13
C GLU A 556 9.70 45.61 -11.92
N LEU A 557 9.30 45.97 -10.70
CA LEU A 557 9.80 45.33 -9.48
C LEU A 557 9.43 43.84 -9.44
N PHE A 558 8.19 43.50 -9.80
CA PHE A 558 7.73 42.11 -9.84
C PHE A 558 8.54 41.28 -10.85
N ARG A 559 8.78 41.82 -12.04
CA ARG A 559 9.61 41.17 -13.06
C ARG A 559 11.02 40.86 -12.58
N GLN A 560 11.65 41.82 -11.88
CA GLN A 560 13.01 41.64 -11.35
C GLN A 560 13.04 40.57 -10.25
N MET A 561 12.06 40.58 -9.35
CA MET A 561 11.90 39.60 -8.29
C MET A 561 11.74 38.18 -8.85
N ILE A 562 10.84 37.98 -9.81
CA ILE A 562 10.61 36.66 -10.41
C ILE A 562 11.83 36.15 -11.18
N ALA A 563 12.49 37.02 -11.95
CA ALA A 563 13.72 36.64 -12.63
C ALA A 563 14.85 36.31 -11.64
N GLN A 564 14.93 37.01 -10.50
CA GLN A 564 15.89 36.70 -9.44
C GLN A 564 15.56 35.35 -8.78
N LYS A 565 14.31 35.13 -8.38
CA LYS A 565 13.81 33.87 -7.81
C LYS A 565 14.17 32.68 -8.69
N PHE A 566 13.98 32.80 -10.01
CA PHE A 566 14.36 31.76 -10.97
C PHE A 566 15.87 31.44 -10.91
N LEU A 567 16.72 32.48 -10.95
CA LEU A 567 18.17 32.31 -10.95
C LEU A 567 18.68 31.73 -9.62
N ASP A 568 18.10 32.16 -8.51
CA ASP A 568 18.44 31.66 -7.18
C ASP A 568 18.12 30.16 -7.07
N LEU A 569 16.92 29.75 -7.49
CA LEU A 569 16.49 28.35 -7.51
C LEU A 569 17.34 27.50 -8.47
N GLN A 570 17.76 28.05 -9.61
CA GLN A 570 18.67 27.36 -10.52
C GLN A 570 20.08 27.22 -9.92
N SER A 571 20.53 28.21 -9.14
CA SER A 571 21.85 28.21 -8.50
C SER A 571 21.93 27.31 -7.27
N SER A 572 20.83 27.17 -6.51
CA SER A 572 20.74 26.26 -5.37
C SER A 572 20.58 24.80 -5.78
N GLY A 573 20.26 24.55 -7.06
CA GLY A 573 19.94 23.21 -7.57
C GLY A 573 18.49 22.79 -7.33
N ASP A 574 17.67 23.66 -6.74
CA ASP A 574 16.26 23.39 -6.46
C ASP A 574 15.40 23.38 -7.74
N LEU A 575 15.78 24.13 -8.78
CA LEU A 575 15.14 24.09 -10.08
C LEU A 575 15.98 23.28 -11.07
N VAL A 576 15.44 22.14 -11.51
CA VAL A 576 16.07 21.24 -12.47
C VAL A 576 15.33 21.32 -13.80
N LEU A 577 16.00 21.83 -14.82
CA LEU A 577 15.52 21.82 -16.21
C LEU A 577 16.17 20.67 -16.99
N GLU A 578 15.48 20.17 -18.01
CA GLU A 578 16.08 19.20 -18.95
C GLU A 578 17.32 19.80 -19.63
N GLY A 579 18.42 19.04 -19.64
CA GLY A 579 19.72 19.50 -20.15
C GLY A 579 19.64 20.10 -21.56
N ASN A 580 20.21 21.31 -21.72
CA ASN A 580 20.20 22.11 -22.95
C ASN A 580 18.83 22.58 -23.48
N ARG A 581 17.74 22.45 -22.70
CA ARG A 581 16.42 22.96 -23.10
C ARG A 581 16.10 24.31 -22.45
N THR A 582 15.27 25.10 -23.13
CA THR A 582 14.70 26.35 -22.60
C THR A 582 13.52 26.03 -21.68
N ILE A 583 13.06 27.00 -20.88
CA ILE A 583 11.94 26.83 -19.94
C ILE A 583 10.68 26.33 -20.65
N ILE A 584 10.47 26.78 -21.88
CA ILE A 584 9.31 26.45 -22.70
C ILE A 584 9.36 25.02 -23.25
N ASN A 585 10.57 24.51 -23.51
CA ASN A 585 10.76 23.20 -24.16
C ASN A 585 11.08 22.08 -23.16
N SER A 586 11.33 22.43 -21.90
CA SER A 586 11.56 21.48 -20.82
C SER A 586 10.21 20.89 -20.38
N ARG A 587 10.09 19.55 -20.47
CA ARG A 587 8.85 18.82 -20.11
C ARG A 587 8.98 17.99 -18.84
N ASN A 588 10.15 17.40 -18.59
CA ASN A 588 10.45 16.72 -17.34
C ASN A 588 11.26 17.64 -16.41
N ASP A 589 10.59 18.64 -15.84
CA ASP A 589 11.17 19.56 -14.85
C ASP A 589 10.26 19.72 -13.63
N ASN A 590 10.77 20.42 -12.61
CA ASN A 590 10.02 20.79 -11.42
C ASN A 590 9.63 22.28 -11.41
N LEU A 591 9.52 22.92 -12.59
CA LEU A 591 9.29 24.36 -12.69
C LEU A 591 7.95 24.79 -12.11
N LEU A 592 6.87 24.07 -12.40
CA LEU A 592 5.56 24.36 -11.82
C LEU A 592 5.57 24.24 -10.29
N ASN A 593 6.35 23.31 -9.73
CA ASN A 593 6.49 23.16 -8.28
C ASN A 593 7.20 24.38 -7.66
N CYS A 594 8.22 24.92 -8.34
CA CYS A 594 8.96 26.10 -7.91
C CYS A 594 8.15 27.42 -8.00
N PHE A 595 7.16 27.46 -8.90
CA PHE A 595 6.31 28.64 -9.16
C PHE A 595 4.83 28.35 -8.90
N ALA A 596 4.53 27.48 -7.94
CA ALA A 596 3.16 27.01 -7.65
C ALA A 596 2.23 28.16 -7.22
N GLN A 597 2.74 29.16 -6.50
CA GLN A 597 1.97 30.32 -6.08
C GLN A 597 1.56 31.19 -7.28
N GLU A 598 2.51 31.45 -8.18
CA GLU A 598 2.29 32.22 -9.41
C GLU A 598 1.36 31.46 -10.37
N TYR A 599 1.53 30.15 -10.48
CA TYR A 599 0.65 29.27 -11.25
C TYR A 599 -0.79 29.26 -10.71
N SER A 600 -0.95 29.16 -9.38
CA SER A 600 -2.26 29.23 -8.71
C SER A 600 -2.94 30.58 -8.93
N ARG A 601 -2.19 31.69 -8.85
CA ARG A 601 -2.70 33.04 -9.16
C ARG A 601 -3.13 33.16 -10.62
N ALA A 602 -2.33 32.69 -11.56
CA ALA A 602 -2.68 32.70 -12.98
C ALA A 602 -3.92 31.85 -13.31
N LEU A 603 -4.09 30.72 -12.62
CA LEU A 603 -5.28 29.89 -12.70
C LEU A 603 -6.54 30.58 -12.15
N SER A 604 -6.39 31.43 -11.13
CA SER A 604 -7.52 32.14 -10.51
C SER A 604 -8.01 33.38 -11.30
N HIS A 605 -7.23 33.90 -12.24
CA HIS A 605 -7.56 35.16 -12.91
C HIS A 605 -8.33 34.95 -14.23
N ARG A 606 -9.55 35.50 -14.30
CA ARG A 606 -10.41 35.42 -15.51
C ARG A 606 -9.90 36.30 -16.66
N LYS A 607 -10.08 35.86 -17.91
CA LYS A 607 -10.08 36.77 -19.07
C LYS A 607 -11.50 37.36 -19.09
N ILE A 608 -11.64 38.62 -18.69
CA ILE A 608 -12.93 39.22 -18.37
C ILE A 608 -13.90 39.11 -19.56
N GLU A 609 -14.98 38.33 -19.44
CA GLU A 609 -16.24 38.66 -20.13
C GLU A 609 -17.00 39.57 -19.15
N GLU A 610 -16.95 40.88 -19.40
CA GLU A 610 -17.25 41.99 -18.46
C GLU A 610 -18.68 42.07 -17.89
N GLU A 611 -19.56 41.09 -18.08
CA GLU A 611 -21.01 41.32 -17.90
C GLU A 611 -21.81 40.23 -17.15
N ILE A 612 -21.19 39.29 -16.41
CA ILE A 612 -21.96 38.30 -15.63
C ILE A 612 -21.95 38.62 -14.13
N ASN A 613 -23.12 38.95 -13.58
CA ASN A 613 -23.31 39.19 -12.15
C ASN A 613 -23.14 37.87 -11.33
N PRO A 614 -22.21 37.80 -10.36
CA PRO A 614 -21.98 36.61 -9.54
C PRO A 614 -23.19 36.13 -8.72
N GLU A 615 -24.08 37.02 -8.29
CA GLU A 615 -25.29 36.66 -7.54
C GLU A 615 -26.31 35.97 -8.45
N ILE A 616 -26.42 36.41 -9.71
CA ILE A 616 -27.30 35.78 -10.71
C ILE A 616 -26.76 34.38 -11.03
N LEU A 617 -25.44 34.23 -11.18
CA LEU A 617 -24.80 32.94 -11.37
C LEU A 617 -25.03 32.00 -10.18
N HIS A 618 -24.86 32.50 -8.95
CA HIS A 618 -25.15 31.75 -7.72
C HIS A 618 -26.56 31.18 -7.75
N ASN A 619 -27.58 32.04 -7.96
CA ASN A 619 -28.98 31.62 -7.96
C ASN A 619 -29.33 30.70 -9.13
N ALA A 620 -28.68 30.86 -10.28
CA ALA A 620 -28.91 30.02 -11.45
C ALA A 620 -28.65 28.53 -11.18
N PHE A 621 -27.65 28.17 -10.35
CA PHE A 621 -27.44 26.76 -9.95
C PHE A 621 -28.59 26.21 -9.10
N PHE A 622 -29.14 27.01 -8.18
CA PHE A 622 -30.31 26.60 -7.38
C PHE A 622 -31.57 26.45 -8.23
N HIS A 623 -31.79 27.35 -9.19
CA HIS A 623 -32.90 27.23 -10.14
C HIS A 623 -32.73 26.01 -11.05
N LYS A 624 -31.52 25.75 -11.57
CA LYS A 624 -31.28 24.56 -12.38
C LYS A 624 -31.60 23.26 -11.64
N LEU A 625 -31.36 23.21 -10.33
CA LEU A 625 -31.65 22.04 -9.51
C LEU A 625 -33.15 21.90 -9.15
N ASN A 626 -33.83 23.01 -8.81
CA ASN A 626 -35.16 22.97 -8.18
C ASN A 626 -36.31 23.48 -9.07
N ASP A 627 -36.04 24.36 -10.03
CA ASP A 627 -37.05 25.00 -10.89
C ASP A 627 -36.50 25.27 -12.30
N HIS A 628 -36.69 24.29 -13.18
CA HIS A 628 -36.21 24.35 -14.55
C HIS A 628 -36.85 25.48 -15.36
N ASN A 629 -38.12 25.82 -15.08
CA ASN A 629 -38.83 26.88 -15.80
C ASN A 629 -38.22 28.24 -15.47
N HIS A 630 -37.89 28.48 -14.20
CA HIS A 630 -37.21 29.70 -13.79
C HIS A 630 -35.78 29.76 -14.36
N TYR A 631 -35.05 28.64 -14.36
CA TYR A 631 -33.72 28.58 -14.97
C TYR A 631 -33.72 28.95 -16.46
N MET A 632 -34.73 28.49 -17.22
CA MET A 632 -34.86 28.82 -18.64
C MET A 632 -35.17 30.29 -18.92
N SER A 633 -35.66 31.03 -17.91
CA SER A 633 -35.92 32.48 -18.01
C SER A 633 -34.72 33.38 -17.67
N ILE A 634 -33.62 32.81 -17.17
CA ILE A 634 -32.38 33.53 -16.83
C ILE A 634 -31.63 33.91 -18.11
N ASP A 635 -30.78 34.94 -18.07
CA ASP A 635 -29.90 35.35 -19.18
C ASP A 635 -29.19 34.14 -19.83
N PRO A 636 -29.33 33.93 -21.16
CA PRO A 636 -28.67 32.86 -21.89
C PRO A 636 -27.14 32.76 -21.68
N ARG A 637 -26.46 33.88 -21.41
CA ARG A 637 -25.02 33.89 -21.10
C ARG A 637 -24.71 33.21 -19.78
N VAL A 638 -25.53 33.45 -18.76
CA VAL A 638 -25.43 32.79 -17.45
C VAL A 638 -25.77 31.30 -17.59
N GLN A 639 -26.79 30.96 -18.37
CA GLN A 639 -27.12 29.56 -18.65
C GLN A 639 -25.95 28.83 -19.31
N LYS A 640 -25.31 29.46 -20.32
CA LYS A 640 -24.11 28.93 -20.98
C LYS A 640 -22.97 28.72 -20.00
N LEU A 641 -22.68 29.70 -19.13
CA LEU A 641 -21.61 29.58 -18.14
C LEU A 641 -21.89 28.43 -17.14
N VAL A 642 -23.13 28.29 -16.66
CA VAL A 642 -23.52 27.17 -15.79
C VAL A 642 -23.29 25.83 -16.47
N GLU A 643 -23.67 25.69 -17.73
CA GLU A 643 -23.43 24.46 -18.51
C GLU A 643 -21.94 24.20 -18.76
N THR A 644 -21.16 25.24 -19.03
CA THR A 644 -19.69 25.14 -19.18
C THR A 644 -19.06 24.64 -17.89
N ILE A 645 -19.41 25.20 -16.73
CA ILE A 645 -18.86 24.77 -15.43
C ILE A 645 -19.19 23.29 -15.16
N ILE A 646 -20.44 22.88 -15.38
CA ILE A 646 -20.87 21.48 -15.19
C ILE A 646 -20.15 20.54 -16.17
N THR A 647 -19.99 20.96 -17.43
CA THR A 647 -19.29 20.18 -18.45
C THR A 647 -17.81 20.05 -18.11
N ASN A 648 -17.18 21.12 -17.62
CA ASN A 648 -15.79 21.11 -17.17
C ASN A 648 -15.60 20.20 -15.95
N MET A 649 -16.53 20.18 -14.98
CA MET A 649 -16.47 19.24 -13.87
C MET A 649 -16.57 17.79 -14.36
N HIS A 650 -17.41 17.53 -15.35
CA HIS A 650 -17.55 16.20 -15.95
C HIS A 650 -16.30 15.74 -16.69
N GLN A 651 -15.72 16.61 -17.51
CA GLN A 651 -14.57 16.25 -18.37
C GLN A 651 -13.24 16.22 -17.60
N ARG A 652 -13.06 17.07 -16.57
CA ARG A 652 -11.77 17.23 -15.89
C ARG A 652 -11.65 16.41 -14.61
N PHE A 653 -12.76 16.09 -13.95
CA PHE A 653 -12.77 15.51 -12.60
C PHE A 653 -13.74 14.32 -12.48
N ASP A 654 -14.19 13.73 -13.59
CA ASP A 654 -15.04 12.52 -13.64
C ASP A 654 -16.37 12.61 -12.89
N TYR A 655 -16.88 13.82 -12.66
CA TYR A 655 -18.22 14.00 -12.12
C TYR A 655 -19.27 13.60 -13.16
N SER A 656 -20.37 12.96 -12.77
CA SER A 656 -21.56 13.01 -13.63
C SER A 656 -22.15 14.43 -13.63
N ARG A 657 -22.85 14.83 -14.70
CA ARG A 657 -23.49 16.16 -14.75
C ARG A 657 -24.46 16.39 -13.59
N SER A 658 -25.11 15.30 -13.16
CA SER A 658 -26.03 15.26 -12.03
C SER A 658 -25.31 15.52 -10.70
N ILE A 659 -24.23 14.79 -10.42
CA ILE A 659 -23.45 14.99 -9.19
C ILE A 659 -22.77 16.37 -9.21
N ALA A 660 -22.17 16.79 -10.33
CA ALA A 660 -21.56 18.10 -10.47
C ALA A 660 -22.50 19.22 -10.03
N LEU A 661 -23.75 19.22 -10.52
CA LEU A 661 -24.76 20.19 -10.11
C LEU A 661 -25.03 20.14 -8.60
N THR A 662 -25.21 18.93 -8.04
CA THR A 662 -25.46 18.79 -6.60
C THR A 662 -24.28 19.21 -5.74
N THR A 663 -23.04 18.93 -6.17
CA THR A 663 -21.80 19.29 -5.47
C THR A 663 -21.58 20.80 -5.50
N ILE A 664 -21.85 21.47 -6.63
CA ILE A 664 -21.82 22.93 -6.71
C ILE A 664 -22.87 23.54 -5.78
N VAL A 665 -24.13 23.10 -5.86
CA VAL A 665 -25.20 23.62 -4.98
C VAL A 665 -24.88 23.36 -3.50
N TYR A 666 -24.33 22.18 -3.18
CA TYR A 666 -23.86 21.87 -1.83
C TYR A 666 -22.76 22.84 -1.38
N SER A 667 -21.80 23.15 -2.26
CA SER A 667 -20.71 24.07 -2.00
C SER A 667 -21.17 25.51 -1.76
N LEU A 668 -22.19 25.96 -2.50
CA LEU A 668 -22.81 27.26 -2.30
C LEU A 668 -23.60 27.33 -0.99
N ARG A 669 -24.39 26.30 -0.65
CA ARG A 669 -25.14 26.23 0.62
C ARG A 669 -24.26 26.24 1.87
N LYS A 670 -23.00 25.83 1.73
CA LYS A 670 -22.02 25.73 2.82
C LYS A 670 -20.99 26.86 2.79
N ASP A 671 -21.20 27.87 1.94
CA ASP A 671 -20.29 29.02 1.77
C ASP A 671 -18.84 28.61 1.46
N ILE A 672 -18.65 27.44 0.83
CA ILE A 672 -17.33 26.89 0.47
C ILE A 672 -16.78 27.65 -0.74
N VAL A 673 -17.66 27.96 -1.69
CA VAL A 673 -17.36 28.67 -2.93
C VAL A 673 -18.09 30.00 -2.91
N ASN A 674 -17.36 31.07 -3.23
CA ASN A 674 -17.93 32.39 -3.44
C ASN A 674 -17.58 32.84 -4.86
N PHE A 675 -18.58 32.83 -5.75
CA PHE A 675 -18.38 33.26 -7.13
C PHE A 675 -17.99 34.72 -7.25
N ASN A 676 -18.39 35.57 -6.31
CA ASN A 676 -17.94 36.96 -6.30
C ASN A 676 -16.41 37.00 -6.18
N ALA A 677 -15.84 36.30 -5.19
CA ALA A 677 -14.40 36.23 -4.98
C ALA A 677 -13.61 35.47 -6.08
N ILE A 678 -14.28 34.69 -6.92
CA ILE A 678 -13.65 33.97 -8.04
C ILE A 678 -13.71 34.79 -9.34
N LEU A 679 -14.75 35.60 -9.50
CA LEU A 679 -15.00 36.38 -10.72
C LEU A 679 -14.54 37.84 -10.60
N SER A 680 -14.31 38.34 -9.39
CA SER A 680 -13.63 39.61 -9.08
C SER A 680 -12.13 39.46 -9.24
#